data_AF-A0AAW2P6C6-F1
#
_entry.id   AF-A0AAW2P6C6-F1
#
_cell.length_a   1.000
_cell.length_b   1.000
_cell.length_c   1.000
_cell.angle_alpha   90.00
_cell.angle_beta   90.00
_cell.angle_gamma   90.00
#
_symmetry.space_group_name_H-M   'P 1'
#
loop_
_entity.id
_entity.type
_entity.pdbx_description
1 polymer ?
#
loop_
_entity_poly.entity_id
_entity_poly.type
_entity_poly.pdbx_seq_one_letter_code
_entity_poly.pdbx_strand_id
1 'polypeptide(L)'
;MSRILYRPIDKSMSQVSAMQKDPLQQISERKKLVSSIKNSIIDPEGSKQQYLETDVPISIFDAAATKDAELGKDLPGNGTTFAAHPQQHLEATTSGDVQSKKVPSVPLKFSMPPNPEPSSSNGSYNMESKNTTEVRVSDTKTSMEEDSNKKLKDTTVKTSILSDRPSHTEDEKHEDVKESSSEDANAELDDPTNESVKPPPLAGVNVMNIILVAAECAPWSKTGGLGDVAGALPKALARRGHRVMVVAPRYSNYPEAQDSGVRKRYKVDGQDMEVNYFQAYIDGVDFVFIDSPIFQHIEKNIYGGNRVDILKRMILFCKAAIEVPWYVPCGGVCYGDGNLVFIANDWHTALLPVYLKAYYRDNGLMKYTRSVLVIHNIAHQGRGPLDDFSYVDLPPHYLDLFKLYDPVGGDHFNIFAAGLKTADRVVTVSHGYAWELKTSEGGWGLHEIINENDWKLRGIVNGIDTKDWSPELDVHLQSDGYVNYSLDTLQSGKPQCKAALQKELGLPVRADVPLIGFIGRLDQQKGVDLIAEAVPWMMGQDVQLVMLGTGRSDLEQMLRQFEGQYNDKVRGWVGFSVKTAHRITAGADILLMPSRFEPCGLNQLYAMRYGTIPVVHAVGGLRDTVQPFNPFEESGLGWTFARADGNELIHALGNCLLTYRQYKESWEGLQKRGMLQDLSWDSAAENYEEVLVAAKYQW
;
A
#
# COMPACT_ATOMS: atom_id res chain seq x y z
N MET A 1 21.98 10.58 69.23
CA MET A 1 21.26 11.84 69.53
C MET A 1 21.08 12.56 68.20
N SER A 2 19.89 12.93 67.71
CA SER A 2 18.55 12.96 68.34
C SER A 2 17.44 12.68 67.30
N ARG A 3 16.25 12.27 67.78
CA ARG A 3 15.08 11.84 66.97
C ARG A 3 14.43 13.02 66.22
N ILE A 4 13.65 12.72 65.16
CA ILE A 4 12.19 13.02 65.09
C ILE A 4 11.48 12.39 63.88
N LEU A 5 10.41 11.63 64.20
CA LEU A 5 9.17 11.27 63.47
C LEU A 5 9.18 10.76 62.01
N TYR A 6 8.82 9.47 61.88
CA TYR A 6 8.06 8.91 60.75
C TYR A 6 6.64 9.52 60.66
N ARG A 7 6.13 9.69 59.43
CA ARG A 7 4.68 9.81 59.11
C ARG A 7 4.39 9.03 57.81
N PRO A 8 3.22 8.38 57.64
CA PRO A 8 2.90 7.66 56.40
C PRO A 8 2.59 8.62 55.24
N ILE A 9 3.05 8.29 54.04
CA ILE A 9 2.72 8.99 52.79
C ILE A 9 1.46 8.34 52.22
N ASP A 10 0.28 8.84 52.65
CA ASP A 10 -1.02 8.27 52.25
C ASP A 10 -2.00 9.36 51.77
N LYS A 11 -1.45 10.37 51.07
CA LYS A 11 -2.22 11.50 50.50
C LYS A 11 -1.82 11.92 49.08
N SER A 12 -0.88 11.23 48.43
CA SER A 12 -0.47 11.55 47.05
C SER A 12 -1.36 10.90 45.97
N MET A 13 -2.01 9.76 46.24
CA MET A 13 -2.84 9.08 45.24
C MET A 13 -4.16 9.81 44.91
N SER A 14 -4.81 10.46 45.88
CA SER A 14 -6.10 11.13 45.65
C SER A 14 -5.98 12.43 44.85
N GLN A 15 -4.83 13.12 44.89
CA GLN A 15 -4.60 14.33 44.09
C GLN A 15 -4.16 14.01 42.65
N VAL A 16 -3.46 12.89 42.42
CA VAL A 16 -3.12 12.44 41.06
C VAL A 16 -4.38 11.98 40.31
N SER A 17 -5.35 11.38 40.99
CA SER A 17 -6.65 11.01 40.41
C SER A 17 -7.54 12.22 40.05
N ALA A 18 -7.21 13.44 40.47
CA ALA A 18 -8.06 14.62 40.29
C ALA A 18 -7.65 15.53 39.11
N MET A 19 -6.50 15.27 38.47
CA MET A 19 -6.01 16.05 37.33
C MET A 19 -6.12 15.34 35.97
N GLN A 20 -6.57 14.09 35.93
CA GLN A 20 -6.94 13.41 34.70
C GLN A 20 -8.43 13.61 34.41
N LYS A 21 -8.77 14.61 33.58
CA LYS A 21 -10.05 14.57 32.85
C LYS A 21 -10.04 13.35 31.93
N ASP A 22 -10.97 12.42 32.15
CA ASP A 22 -11.17 11.22 31.32
C ASP A 22 -11.12 11.58 29.82
N PRO A 23 -10.27 10.92 28.99
CA PRO A 23 -10.25 11.10 27.54
C PRO A 23 -11.64 10.99 26.90
N LEU A 24 -12.51 10.10 27.38
CA LEU A 24 -13.88 9.96 26.89
C LEU A 24 -14.73 11.19 27.18
N GLN A 25 -14.51 11.84 28.33
CA GLN A 25 -15.17 13.09 28.69
C GLN A 25 -14.70 14.25 27.79
N GLN A 26 -13.40 14.31 27.47
CA GLN A 26 -12.88 15.32 26.53
C GLN A 26 -13.43 15.12 25.11
N ILE A 27 -13.53 13.88 24.62
CA ILE A 27 -14.15 13.53 23.34
C ILE A 27 -15.65 13.92 23.33
N SER A 28 -16.36 13.68 24.44
CA SER A 28 -17.78 14.04 24.60
C SER A 28 -18.01 15.56 24.62
N GLU A 29 -17.19 16.31 25.37
CA GLU A 29 -17.20 17.78 25.40
C GLU A 29 -16.92 18.36 23.99
N ARG A 30 -15.98 17.77 23.22
CA ARG A 30 -15.65 18.20 21.86
C ARG A 30 -16.74 17.89 20.83
N LYS A 31 -17.40 16.72 20.91
CA LYS A 31 -18.58 16.40 20.07
C LYS A 31 -19.71 17.40 20.28
N LYS A 32 -19.96 17.81 21.52
CA LYS A 32 -20.94 18.86 21.86
C LYS A 32 -20.57 20.22 21.26
N LEU A 33 -19.30 20.64 21.38
CA LEU A 33 -18.82 21.89 20.80
C LEU A 33 -19.03 21.95 19.27
N VAL A 34 -18.68 20.88 18.55
CA VAL A 34 -18.87 20.79 17.09
C VAL A 34 -20.36 20.82 16.71
N SER A 35 -21.23 20.16 17.47
CA SER A 35 -22.68 20.25 17.25
C SER A 35 -23.24 21.65 17.48
N SER A 36 -22.71 22.38 18.47
CA SER A 36 -23.09 23.78 18.74
C SER A 36 -22.66 24.73 17.62
N ILE A 37 -21.51 24.48 17.00
CA ILE A 37 -21.02 25.27 15.86
C ILE A 37 -21.90 25.00 14.62
N LYS A 38 -22.22 23.73 14.32
CA LYS A 38 -23.13 23.40 13.20
C LYS A 38 -24.52 24.00 13.37
N ASN A 39 -25.06 24.03 14.59
CA ASN A 39 -26.35 24.66 14.87
C ASN A 39 -26.32 26.21 14.83
N SER A 40 -25.13 26.83 14.77
CA SER A 40 -24.98 28.28 14.67
C SER A 40 -24.84 28.79 13.22
N ILE A 41 -24.86 27.89 12.23
CA ILE A 41 -24.70 28.20 10.81
C ILE A 41 -25.92 27.65 10.05
N ILE A 42 -27.06 28.36 10.14
CA ILE A 42 -28.22 28.18 9.25
C ILE A 42 -28.76 29.57 8.87
N ASP A 43 -28.63 29.88 7.57
CA ASP A 43 -29.24 30.95 6.75
C ASP A 43 -29.18 32.43 7.19
N PRO A 44 -28.94 33.33 6.21
CA PRO A 44 -30.06 33.86 5.43
C PRO A 44 -30.04 33.47 3.93
N GLU A 45 -31.23 33.30 3.38
CA GLU A 45 -31.48 33.00 1.95
C GLU A 45 -31.02 34.12 1.00
N GLY A 46 -30.76 33.77 -0.28
CA GLY A 46 -31.22 34.65 -1.37
C GLY A 46 -30.32 34.92 -2.58
N SER A 47 -29.95 33.91 -3.38
CA SER A 47 -29.87 34.07 -4.86
C SER A 47 -29.71 32.74 -5.60
N LYS A 48 -30.71 32.35 -6.40
CA LYS A 48 -30.52 31.34 -7.46
C LYS A 48 -29.93 32.00 -8.70
N GLN A 49 -28.78 31.55 -9.18
CA GLN A 49 -28.34 31.76 -10.56
C GLN A 49 -27.88 30.43 -11.17
N GLN A 50 -28.48 30.08 -12.30
CA GLN A 50 -28.07 28.95 -13.12
C GLN A 50 -26.82 29.35 -13.91
N TYR A 51 -25.80 28.50 -13.91
CA TYR A 51 -24.74 28.54 -14.89
C TYR A 51 -24.93 27.38 -15.87
N LEU A 52 -25.17 27.72 -17.14
CA LEU A 52 -24.94 26.78 -18.24
C LEU A 52 -23.45 26.84 -18.59
N GLU A 53 -22.78 25.70 -18.55
CA GLU A 53 -21.52 25.53 -19.26
C GLU A 53 -21.82 25.01 -20.67
N THR A 54 -21.32 25.73 -21.68
CA THR A 54 -21.37 25.31 -23.08
C THR A 54 -19.98 24.93 -23.54
N ASP A 55 -19.74 23.63 -23.72
CA ASP A 55 -18.49 23.10 -24.28
C ASP A 55 -18.32 23.47 -25.76
N VAL A 56 -17.17 24.06 -26.10
CA VAL A 56 -16.59 24.03 -27.45
C VAL A 56 -15.06 23.86 -27.32
N PRO A 57 -14.44 22.85 -27.95
CA PRO A 57 -13.05 22.49 -27.69
C PRO A 57 -12.05 23.35 -28.47
N ILE A 58 -10.91 23.66 -27.84
CA ILE A 58 -9.77 24.31 -28.51
C ILE A 58 -8.66 23.27 -28.75
N SER A 59 -8.42 22.97 -30.01
CA SER A 59 -7.24 22.21 -30.47
C SER A 59 -6.01 23.11 -30.53
N ILE A 60 -4.86 22.64 -30.05
CA ILE A 60 -3.55 23.24 -30.36
C ILE A 60 -2.64 22.13 -30.88
N PHE A 61 -2.19 22.29 -32.12
CA PHE A 61 -1.07 21.57 -32.72
C PHE A 61 0.08 22.56 -32.95
N ASP A 62 1.31 22.05 -32.95
CA ASP A 62 2.53 22.82 -33.15
C ASP A 62 2.55 23.65 -34.45
N ALA A 63 3.22 24.80 -34.39
CA ALA A 63 3.78 25.43 -35.58
C ALA A 63 5.07 26.18 -35.23
N ALA A 64 6.21 25.67 -35.72
CA ALA A 64 7.44 26.44 -35.82
C ALA A 64 7.60 26.99 -37.24
N ALA A 65 8.28 28.14 -37.33
CA ALA A 65 9.02 28.63 -38.50
C ALA A 65 8.26 29.22 -39.72
N THR A 66 8.59 30.49 -39.95
CA THR A 66 8.95 31.15 -41.24
C THR A 66 7.96 32.07 -41.99
N LYS A 67 8.36 33.37 -41.96
CA LYS A 67 8.63 34.29 -43.08
C LYS A 67 7.54 35.21 -43.66
N ASP A 68 7.98 36.48 -43.76
CA ASP A 68 7.83 37.46 -44.86
C ASP A 68 6.40 37.68 -45.42
N ALA A 69 5.78 38.88 -45.41
CA ALA A 69 6.31 40.21 -45.70
C ALA A 69 5.27 41.34 -45.45
N GLU A 70 5.74 42.59 -45.33
CA GLU A 70 5.10 43.90 -45.68
C GLU A 70 3.59 44.13 -45.41
N LEU A 71 3.16 45.23 -44.76
CA LEU A 71 3.37 46.61 -45.23
C LEU A 71 2.90 47.66 -44.18
N GLY A 72 3.67 48.75 -44.02
CA GLY A 72 3.11 50.11 -43.86
C GLY A 72 2.95 50.75 -42.47
N LYS A 73 3.83 51.74 -42.20
CA LYS A 73 3.56 53.04 -41.50
C LYS A 73 3.26 53.00 -39.98
N ASP A 74 3.75 53.91 -39.12
CA ASP A 74 4.53 55.16 -39.28
C ASP A 74 5.52 55.36 -38.09
N LEU A 75 6.52 56.24 -38.29
CA LEU A 75 7.47 56.79 -37.29
C LEU A 75 6.93 58.15 -36.74
N PRO A 76 7.58 58.91 -35.80
CA PRO A 76 8.93 58.78 -35.22
C PRO A 76 9.06 59.02 -33.68
N GLY A 77 10.30 58.94 -33.15
CA GLY A 77 10.70 59.80 -32.02
C GLY A 77 11.81 59.33 -31.07
N ASN A 78 13.07 59.80 -31.29
CA ASN A 78 14.21 59.90 -30.34
C ASN A 78 14.74 58.63 -29.63
N GLY A 79 16.03 58.45 -29.34
CA GLY A 79 17.23 59.25 -29.66
C GLY A 79 18.47 58.76 -28.88
N THR A 80 19.68 59.16 -29.31
CA THR A 80 20.99 59.06 -28.60
C THR A 80 21.48 57.68 -28.12
N THR A 81 22.41 56.99 -28.80
CA THR A 81 23.90 57.15 -28.82
C THR A 81 24.64 56.89 -27.50
N PHE A 82 25.53 55.90 -27.46
CA PHE A 82 26.98 56.07 -27.22
C PHE A 82 27.76 54.79 -27.62
N ALA A 83 29.08 54.91 -27.84
CA ALA A 83 29.92 53.91 -28.52
C ALA A 83 31.15 53.49 -27.69
N ALA A 84 31.72 52.31 -27.98
CA ALA A 84 33.17 52.04 -27.89
C ALA A 84 33.60 50.70 -28.55
N HIS A 85 34.50 50.77 -29.51
CA HIS A 85 35.46 49.71 -29.93
C HIS A 85 36.81 49.97 -29.17
N PRO A 86 37.90 49.13 -29.24
CA PRO A 86 38.35 48.33 -30.38
C PRO A 86 39.12 46.97 -30.16
N GLN A 87 39.21 46.25 -31.28
CA GLN A 87 40.28 45.42 -31.90
C GLN A 87 41.66 45.19 -31.22
N GLN A 88 42.25 44.00 -31.49
CA GLN A 88 43.49 43.73 -32.28
C GLN A 88 43.66 42.20 -32.52
N HIS A 89 43.83 41.67 -33.76
CA HIS A 89 45.07 41.40 -34.55
C HIS A 89 46.03 40.34 -33.92
N LEU A 90 46.75 39.43 -34.64
CA LEU A 90 47.39 39.43 -35.98
C LEU A 90 47.49 38.01 -36.67
N GLU A 91 47.58 38.00 -38.02
CA GLU A 91 48.38 37.18 -39.00
C GLU A 91 48.44 35.61 -38.94
N ALA A 92 48.24 34.81 -40.02
CA ALA A 92 48.82 34.68 -41.39
C ALA A 92 50.19 33.92 -41.41
N THR A 93 50.53 32.97 -42.33
CA THR A 93 50.44 32.96 -43.82
C THR A 93 50.50 31.57 -44.52
N THR A 94 50.06 31.52 -45.81
CA THR A 94 50.58 30.73 -46.99
C THR A 94 50.53 29.18 -47.11
N SER A 95 49.53 28.70 -47.88
CA SER A 95 49.59 27.89 -49.13
C SER A 95 50.57 26.71 -49.36
N GLY A 96 50.02 25.54 -49.73
CA GLY A 96 50.67 24.45 -50.48
C GLY A 96 49.67 23.34 -50.84
N ASP A 97 49.68 22.84 -52.09
CA ASP A 97 48.67 21.91 -52.64
C ASP A 97 48.70 20.46 -52.09
N VAL A 98 47.58 19.73 -52.27
CA VAL A 98 47.46 18.37 -52.87
C VAL A 98 46.35 17.49 -52.24
N GLN A 99 45.41 17.08 -53.10
CA GLN A 99 44.47 15.93 -53.03
C GLN A 99 43.38 15.83 -51.94
N SER A 100 42.15 15.84 -52.44
CA SER A 100 40.94 15.38 -51.76
C SER A 100 40.90 13.85 -51.59
N LYS A 101 40.45 13.38 -50.42
CA LYS A 101 39.93 12.02 -50.24
C LYS A 101 38.47 12.07 -49.80
N LYS A 102 37.56 11.72 -50.71
CA LYS A 102 36.26 11.15 -50.35
C LYS A 102 36.47 9.67 -49.99
N VAL A 103 35.76 9.17 -48.99
CA VAL A 103 35.54 7.73 -48.77
C VAL A 103 34.03 7.51 -48.66
N PRO A 104 33.44 6.44 -49.26
CA PRO A 104 32.00 6.34 -49.47
C PRO A 104 31.29 5.38 -48.51
N SER A 105 29.97 5.46 -48.51
CA SER A 105 29.02 4.54 -47.88
C SER A 105 29.06 3.12 -48.47
N VAL A 106 28.92 2.10 -47.62
CA VAL A 106 28.68 0.69 -48.02
C VAL A 106 27.55 0.09 -47.14
N PRO A 107 26.58 -0.64 -47.71
CA PRO A 107 25.42 -1.16 -46.96
C PRO A 107 25.69 -2.54 -46.33
N LEU A 108 25.02 -2.82 -45.21
CA LEU A 108 25.03 -4.14 -44.56
C LEU A 108 23.94 -5.06 -45.14
N LYS A 109 24.34 -6.22 -45.65
CA LYS A 109 23.46 -7.36 -45.93
C LYS A 109 23.62 -8.40 -44.82
N PHE A 110 22.51 -8.89 -44.29
CA PHE A 110 22.48 -10.15 -43.53
C PHE A 110 22.06 -11.29 -44.46
N SER A 111 22.70 -12.45 -44.31
CA SER A 111 22.40 -13.69 -45.04
C SER A 111 22.29 -14.85 -44.06
N MET A 112 21.17 -15.57 -44.07
CA MET A 112 20.98 -16.79 -43.29
C MET A 112 21.56 -18.02 -44.01
N PRO A 113 22.07 -19.02 -43.28
CA PRO A 113 22.13 -20.42 -43.74
C PRO A 113 20.93 -21.24 -43.20
N PRO A 114 20.62 -22.42 -43.80
CA PRO A 114 19.29 -23.03 -43.72
C PRO A 114 19.13 -24.19 -42.72
N ASN A 115 17.86 -24.52 -42.42
CA ASN A 115 17.41 -25.74 -41.73
C ASN A 115 17.77 -27.03 -42.49
N PRO A 116 17.92 -28.14 -41.75
CA PRO A 116 17.48 -29.44 -42.24
C PRO A 116 16.71 -30.30 -41.20
N GLU A 117 15.69 -30.99 -41.70
CA GLU A 117 15.05 -32.20 -41.15
C GLU A 117 14.78 -33.15 -42.35
N PRO A 118 14.45 -34.44 -42.16
CA PRO A 118 14.81 -35.36 -41.08
C PRO A 118 15.33 -36.73 -41.61
N SER A 119 15.97 -37.57 -40.78
CA SER A 119 16.06 -39.03 -41.06
C SER A 119 16.40 -39.87 -39.82
N SER A 120 16.07 -41.16 -39.89
CA SER A 120 15.93 -42.08 -38.76
C SER A 120 17.06 -43.12 -38.59
N SER A 121 17.15 -43.66 -37.36
CA SER A 121 17.45 -45.07 -36.99
C SER A 121 18.85 -45.48 -36.50
N ASN A 122 18.81 -46.24 -35.38
CA ASN A 122 19.69 -47.32 -34.89
C ASN A 122 21.19 -47.09 -34.56
N GLY A 123 21.60 -47.49 -33.35
CA GLY A 123 22.93 -48.09 -33.13
C GLY A 123 23.67 -47.86 -31.79
N SER A 124 23.47 -48.77 -30.82
CA SER A 124 24.51 -49.39 -29.96
C SER A 124 25.64 -48.61 -29.24
N TYR A 125 25.60 -48.70 -27.89
CA TYR A 125 26.68 -49.12 -26.96
C TYR A 125 28.01 -48.37 -26.72
N ASN A 126 28.25 -48.14 -25.42
CA ASN A 126 29.48 -48.33 -24.61
C ASN A 126 30.65 -47.32 -24.54
N MET A 127 30.96 -46.98 -23.27
CA MET A 127 32.30 -46.75 -22.67
C MET A 127 33.15 -45.55 -23.20
N GLU A 128 34.07 -44.94 -22.45
CA GLU A 128 34.62 -45.25 -21.11
C GLU A 128 35.10 -43.94 -20.43
N SER A 129 35.18 -43.90 -19.10
CA SER A 129 35.83 -42.78 -18.38
C SER A 129 36.71 -43.26 -17.23
N LYS A 130 38.01 -43.00 -17.34
CA LYS A 130 39.08 -43.14 -16.33
C LYS A 130 40.07 -41.97 -16.56
N ASN A 131 40.82 -41.44 -15.59
CA ASN A 131 41.32 -42.10 -14.39
C ASN A 131 41.81 -41.09 -13.30
N THR A 132 41.62 -41.45 -12.02
CA THR A 132 42.53 -41.25 -10.85
C THR A 132 42.96 -39.82 -10.40
N THR A 133 43.35 -39.55 -9.13
CA THR A 133 43.97 -40.38 -8.05
C THR A 133 43.54 -39.83 -6.66
N GLU A 134 42.98 -40.58 -5.70
CA GLU A 134 43.62 -41.40 -4.61
C GLU A 134 44.14 -40.65 -3.35
N VAL A 135 44.23 -41.18 -2.10
CA VAL A 135 43.59 -42.32 -1.37
C VAL A 135 43.97 -42.26 0.14
N ARG A 136 43.10 -42.77 1.05
CA ARG A 136 43.39 -43.60 2.28
C ARG A 136 42.11 -43.70 3.15
N VAL A 137 41.36 -44.81 3.26
CA VAL A 137 41.63 -46.24 3.57
C VAL A 137 41.76 -46.54 5.08
N SER A 138 40.74 -47.18 5.66
CA SER A 138 40.84 -48.58 6.15
C SER A 138 39.48 -49.14 6.60
N ASP A 139 39.19 -50.38 6.20
CA ASP A 139 37.96 -51.15 6.51
C ASP A 139 38.03 -51.90 7.85
N THR A 140 36.87 -52.36 8.36
CA THR A 140 36.74 -53.80 8.71
C THR A 140 35.29 -54.31 8.62
N LYS A 141 35.13 -55.57 8.18
CA LYS A 141 33.85 -56.29 7.93
C LYS A 141 33.45 -57.18 9.11
N THR A 142 32.17 -57.58 9.22
CA THR A 142 31.68 -59.00 9.27
C THR A 142 30.13 -59.07 9.30
N SER A 143 29.48 -59.69 8.28
CA SER A 143 28.79 -61.03 8.26
C SER A 143 27.37 -61.06 8.89
N MET A 144 26.28 -61.29 8.14
CA MET A 144 25.61 -62.60 7.83
C MET A 144 24.94 -63.26 9.06
N GLU A 145 23.73 -63.84 9.06
CA GLU A 145 22.77 -64.27 8.00
C GLU A 145 21.35 -64.54 8.63
N GLU A 146 20.28 -64.67 7.80
CA GLU A 146 19.03 -65.48 7.98
C GLU A 146 18.11 -65.41 9.26
N ASP A 147 16.80 -65.69 9.26
CA ASP A 147 15.72 -65.67 8.25
C ASP A 147 14.30 -65.74 8.91
N SER A 148 13.28 -65.16 8.26
CA SER A 148 11.83 -65.48 8.34
C SER A 148 10.90 -65.11 9.53
N ASN A 149 9.62 -64.89 9.15
CA ASN A 149 8.32 -65.05 9.87
C ASN A 149 7.56 -63.87 10.56
N LYS A 150 6.54 -63.41 9.81
CA LYS A 150 5.10 -63.26 10.17
C LYS A 150 4.53 -62.05 10.97
N LYS A 151 3.71 -61.32 10.20
CA LYS A 151 2.29 -60.93 10.40
C LYS A 151 1.93 -59.53 10.96
N LEU A 152 1.07 -58.91 10.17
CA LEU A 152 0.27 -57.69 10.38
C LEU A 152 -0.41 -57.60 11.75
N LYS A 153 -0.72 -56.35 12.15
CA LYS A 153 -2.05 -56.00 12.69
C LYS A 153 -2.44 -54.56 12.34
N ASP A 154 -3.67 -54.40 11.85
CA ASP A 154 -4.38 -53.12 11.73
C ASP A 154 -4.63 -52.46 13.10
N THR A 155 -4.98 -51.18 13.09
CA THR A 155 -5.72 -50.55 14.20
C THR A 155 -6.88 -49.74 13.63
N THR A 156 -8.10 -50.06 14.06
CA THR A 156 -9.33 -49.34 13.68
C THR A 156 -10.21 -49.12 14.90
N VAL A 157 -10.92 -47.99 14.89
CA VAL A 157 -11.91 -47.49 15.84
C VAL A 157 -12.96 -48.55 16.26
N LYS A 158 -13.36 -48.58 17.55
CA LYS A 158 -14.79 -48.67 17.96
C LYS A 158 -15.10 -48.46 19.46
N THR A 159 -16.35 -48.04 19.63
CA THR A 159 -17.19 -47.72 20.80
C THR A 159 -17.34 -48.79 21.90
N SER A 160 -17.88 -48.37 23.06
CA SER A 160 -18.56 -49.22 24.05
C SER A 160 -19.86 -48.58 24.59
N ILE A 161 -20.72 -49.36 25.25
CA ILE A 161 -22.17 -49.11 25.41
C ILE A 161 -22.71 -49.55 26.80
N LEU A 162 -23.62 -48.73 27.37
CA LEU A 162 -24.72 -48.96 28.35
C LEU A 162 -24.60 -49.82 29.64
N SER A 163 -25.05 -49.19 30.75
CA SER A 163 -25.89 -49.70 31.87
C SER A 163 -26.28 -48.48 32.77
N ASP A 164 -27.38 -48.39 33.54
CA ASP A 164 -28.68 -49.12 33.53
C ASP A 164 -29.80 -48.27 34.23
N ARG A 165 -30.88 -48.87 34.77
CA ARG A 165 -32.08 -48.29 35.45
C ARG A 165 -32.23 -48.81 36.91
N PRO A 166 -33.06 -48.23 37.84
CA PRO A 166 -34.52 -47.91 37.78
C PRO A 166 -34.92 -46.50 38.35
N SER A 167 -36.00 -45.76 37.97
CA SER A 167 -37.48 -45.92 37.97
C SER A 167 -38.22 -45.74 39.32
N HIS A 168 -39.07 -44.69 39.42
CA HIS A 168 -40.33 -44.46 40.20
C HIS A 168 -40.49 -42.92 40.41
N THR A 169 -41.49 -42.18 39.91
CA THR A 169 -42.99 -42.16 40.00
C THR A 169 -43.56 -41.47 41.23
N GLU A 170 -44.72 -40.82 41.02
CA GLU A 170 -45.58 -40.06 41.95
C GLU A 170 -45.13 -38.62 42.26
N ASP A 171 -46.01 -37.64 42.45
CA ASP A 171 -47.29 -37.18 41.86
C ASP A 171 -47.83 -36.07 42.78
N GLU A 172 -48.80 -35.28 42.30
CA GLU A 172 -49.65 -34.34 43.06
C GLU A 172 -49.04 -33.03 43.62
N LYS A 173 -49.76 -31.88 43.69
CA LYS A 173 -51.01 -31.36 43.06
C LYS A 173 -51.09 -29.84 43.34
N HIS A 174 -51.94 -29.11 42.57
CA HIS A 174 -52.76 -27.89 42.87
C HIS A 174 -52.41 -26.97 44.07
N GLU A 175 -52.67 -25.66 44.10
CA GLU A 175 -53.39 -24.69 43.23
C GLU A 175 -52.79 -23.29 43.57
N ASP A 176 -52.91 -22.24 42.76
CA ASP A 176 -54.15 -21.46 42.64
C ASP A 176 -54.22 -20.61 41.36
N VAL A 177 -55.44 -20.29 40.94
CA VAL A 177 -55.77 -19.65 39.65
C VAL A 177 -56.35 -18.26 39.87
N LYS A 178 -56.06 -17.31 38.95
CA LYS A 178 -56.93 -16.21 38.40
C LYS A 178 -56.10 -15.00 37.96
N GLU A 179 -56.38 -14.30 36.86
CA GLU A 179 -57.30 -14.58 35.74
C GLU A 179 -56.84 -13.80 34.48
N SER A 180 -57.37 -14.22 33.33
CA SER A 180 -57.45 -13.64 31.97
C SER A 180 -57.36 -12.10 31.80
N SER A 181 -57.03 -11.53 30.63
CA SER A 181 -57.45 -11.87 29.24
C SER A 181 -56.38 -11.43 28.22
N SER A 182 -55.80 -12.31 27.39
CA SER A 182 -56.24 -12.72 26.03
C SER A 182 -56.30 -11.60 24.97
N GLU A 183 -55.47 -11.71 23.92
CA GLU A 183 -55.93 -11.82 22.51
C GLU A 183 -54.77 -12.18 21.55
N ASP A 184 -55.04 -13.21 20.74
CA ASP A 184 -54.48 -13.67 19.45
C ASP A 184 -53.26 -12.94 18.85
N ALA A 185 -52.12 -13.60 18.63
CA ALA A 185 -51.84 -14.64 17.61
C ALA A 185 -51.62 -14.10 16.18
N ASN A 186 -50.35 -14.01 15.78
CA ASN A 186 -49.87 -14.63 14.55
C ASN A 186 -48.35 -14.81 14.59
N ALA A 187 -47.87 -15.91 14.01
CA ALA A 187 -46.44 -16.17 13.87
C ALA A 187 -45.94 -15.62 12.54
N GLU A 188 -44.86 -14.84 12.57
CA GLU A 188 -43.96 -14.70 11.42
C GLU A 188 -42.69 -15.50 11.72
N LEU A 189 -42.11 -16.09 10.66
CA LEU A 189 -40.98 -16.99 10.79
C LEU A 189 -39.68 -16.19 10.94
N ASP A 190 -38.84 -16.56 11.91
CA ASP A 190 -37.47 -16.05 12.00
C ASP A 190 -36.67 -16.49 10.77
N ASP A 191 -36.33 -15.53 9.92
CA ASP A 191 -35.38 -15.68 8.82
C ASP A 191 -33.95 -15.64 9.39
N PRO A 192 -33.15 -16.72 9.29
CA PRO A 192 -31.81 -16.80 9.88
C PRO A 192 -30.74 -16.15 8.98
N THR A 193 -31.02 -14.97 8.41
CA THR A 193 -30.12 -14.29 7.45
C THR A 193 -29.85 -12.80 7.73
N ASN A 194 -29.75 -12.40 9.01
CA ASN A 194 -29.13 -11.11 9.34
C ASN A 194 -28.42 -11.08 10.70
N GLU A 195 -27.30 -11.81 10.83
CA GLU A 195 -26.28 -11.41 11.81
C GLU A 195 -25.68 -10.07 11.34
N SER A 196 -26.29 -8.96 11.78
CA SER A 196 -25.71 -7.64 11.63
C SER A 196 -24.32 -7.66 12.26
N VAL A 197 -23.27 -7.53 11.43
CA VAL A 197 -21.86 -7.52 11.88
C VAL A 197 -21.73 -6.50 13.01
N LYS A 198 -21.58 -6.99 14.24
CA LYS A 198 -21.44 -6.10 15.40
C LYS A 198 -20.16 -5.31 15.19
N PRO A 199 -20.19 -3.96 15.26
CA PRO A 199 -18.97 -3.18 15.16
C PRO A 199 -18.00 -3.66 16.23
N PRO A 200 -16.70 -3.80 15.91
CA PRO A 200 -15.73 -4.35 16.84
C PRO A 200 -15.65 -3.49 18.11
N PRO A 201 -15.32 -4.08 19.26
CA PRO A 201 -15.40 -3.40 20.55
C PRO A 201 -14.54 -2.14 20.57
N LEU A 202 -15.08 -1.06 21.14
CA LEU A 202 -14.32 0.17 21.36
C LEU A 202 -13.12 -0.11 22.28
N ALA A 203 -12.05 0.66 22.09
CA ALA A 203 -10.78 0.53 22.82
C ALA A 203 -10.93 0.52 24.35
N GLY A 204 -11.97 1.17 24.88
CA GLY A 204 -12.32 1.12 26.31
C GLY A 204 -11.18 1.63 27.20
N VAL A 205 -10.55 0.71 27.95
CA VAL A 205 -9.40 1.03 28.81
C VAL A 205 -8.10 1.27 28.03
N ASN A 206 -8.03 0.89 26.74
CA ASN A 206 -6.88 1.06 25.85
C ASN A 206 -6.91 2.38 25.06
N VAL A 207 -7.83 3.32 25.37
CA VAL A 207 -7.88 4.63 24.70
C VAL A 207 -6.52 5.35 24.85
N MET A 208 -6.00 5.77 23.70
CA MET A 208 -4.64 6.29 23.53
C MET A 208 -4.67 7.61 22.76
N ASN A 209 -3.63 8.41 22.94
CA ASN A 209 -3.27 9.48 22.03
C ASN A 209 -2.38 8.87 20.94
N ILE A 210 -2.82 8.91 19.68
CA ILE A 210 -2.10 8.31 18.55
C ILE A 210 -1.71 9.44 17.59
N ILE A 211 -0.43 9.52 17.23
CA ILE A 211 0.07 10.47 16.22
C ILE A 211 0.73 9.68 15.10
N LEU A 212 0.01 9.54 13.98
CA LEU A 212 0.54 8.96 12.76
C LEU A 212 1.34 10.02 12.00
N VAL A 213 2.57 9.69 11.61
CA VAL A 213 3.47 10.59 10.89
C VAL A 213 3.83 9.94 9.55
N ALA A 214 3.61 10.65 8.45
CA ALA A 214 3.82 10.15 7.09
C ALA A 214 4.19 11.27 6.11
N ALA A 215 4.98 10.94 5.08
CA ALA A 215 5.27 11.88 3.99
C ALA A 215 4.12 12.02 2.98
N GLU A 216 3.14 11.12 3.01
CA GLU A 216 1.93 11.16 2.17
C GLU A 216 0.69 11.13 3.07
N CYS A 217 -0.37 11.82 2.65
CA CYS A 217 -1.70 11.73 3.25
C CYS A 217 -2.76 12.07 2.19
N ALA A 218 -3.55 11.08 1.78
CA ALA A 218 -4.71 11.34 0.93
C ALA A 218 -5.76 12.20 1.66
N PRO A 219 -6.47 13.10 0.95
CA PRO A 219 -6.39 13.38 -0.49
C PRO A 219 -5.28 14.38 -0.90
N TRP A 220 -4.56 14.98 0.06
CA TRP A 220 -3.68 16.13 -0.19
C TRP A 220 -2.32 15.80 -0.82
N SER A 221 -1.74 14.64 -0.52
CA SER A 221 -0.50 14.16 -1.13
C SER A 221 -0.48 12.63 -1.19
N LYS A 222 -0.26 12.07 -2.38
CA LYS A 222 -0.23 10.63 -2.62
C LYS A 222 0.65 10.30 -3.82
N THR A 223 1.53 9.32 -3.68
CA THR A 223 2.31 8.71 -4.76
C THR A 223 2.11 7.19 -4.81
N GLY A 224 1.80 6.56 -3.67
CA GLY A 224 1.57 5.13 -3.54
C GLY A 224 0.52 4.80 -2.47
N GLY A 225 0.59 3.58 -1.93
CA GLY A 225 -0.35 3.12 -0.90
C GLY A 225 -0.19 3.81 0.46
N LEU A 226 0.97 4.43 0.74
CA LEU A 226 1.21 5.15 2.00
C LEU A 226 0.17 6.26 2.22
N GLY A 227 -0.12 7.05 1.19
CA GLY A 227 -1.14 8.11 1.27
C GLY A 227 -2.53 7.58 1.62
N ASP A 228 -2.89 6.39 1.15
CA ASP A 228 -4.18 5.74 1.47
C ASP A 228 -4.22 5.29 2.94
N VAL A 229 -3.14 4.65 3.43
CA VAL A 229 -3.06 4.25 4.85
C VAL A 229 -3.15 5.47 5.77
N ALA A 230 -2.39 6.53 5.47
CA ALA A 230 -2.41 7.76 6.24
C ALA A 230 -3.75 8.52 6.17
N GLY A 231 -4.51 8.37 5.09
CA GLY A 231 -5.87 8.94 4.97
C GLY A 231 -6.95 8.14 5.71
N ALA A 232 -6.81 6.80 5.81
CA ALA A 232 -7.90 5.91 6.22
C ALA A 232 -7.71 5.21 7.59
N LEU A 233 -6.54 4.65 7.88
CA LEU A 233 -6.27 3.97 9.17
C LEU A 233 -6.51 4.89 10.39
N PRO A 234 -6.09 6.18 10.37
CA PRO A 234 -6.39 7.12 11.44
C PRO A 234 -7.88 7.29 11.73
N LYS A 235 -8.73 7.28 10.69
CA LYS A 235 -10.19 7.40 10.82
C LYS A 235 -10.79 6.17 11.47
N ALA A 236 -10.29 4.98 11.15
CA ALA A 236 -10.71 3.73 11.80
C ALA A 236 -10.31 3.69 13.28
N LEU A 237 -9.07 4.06 13.61
CA LEU A 237 -8.61 4.19 15.00
C LEU A 237 -9.43 5.25 15.78
N ALA A 238 -9.82 6.37 15.15
CA ALA A 238 -10.69 7.37 15.76
C ALA A 238 -12.12 6.83 16.02
N ARG A 239 -12.66 5.99 15.13
CA ARG A 239 -13.94 5.29 15.36
C ARG A 239 -13.89 4.34 16.56
N ARG A 240 -12.76 3.66 16.79
CA ARG A 240 -12.52 2.80 17.96
C ARG A 240 -12.38 3.57 19.28
N GLY A 241 -12.29 4.90 19.24
CA GLY A 241 -12.33 5.80 20.40
C GLY A 241 -10.99 6.40 20.81
N HIS A 242 -9.90 6.13 20.09
CA HIS A 242 -8.62 6.79 20.32
C HIS A 242 -8.68 8.28 19.90
N ARG A 243 -7.84 9.13 20.51
CA ARG A 243 -7.62 10.50 20.03
C ARG A 243 -6.50 10.45 18.98
N VAL A 244 -6.83 10.69 17.72
CA VAL A 244 -5.90 10.43 16.60
C VAL A 244 -5.56 11.71 15.84
N MET A 245 -4.25 11.90 15.63
CA MET A 245 -3.68 12.92 14.78
C MET A 245 -2.91 12.31 13.61
N VAL A 246 -2.91 12.99 12.47
CA VAL A 246 -1.99 12.75 11.35
C VAL A 246 -1.10 13.95 11.17
N VAL A 247 0.21 13.74 11.07
CA VAL A 247 1.21 14.78 10.80
C VAL A 247 1.87 14.51 9.45
N ALA A 248 1.77 15.45 8.52
CA ALA A 248 2.34 15.37 7.18
C ALA A 248 2.94 16.72 6.74
N PRO A 249 3.83 16.78 5.74
CA PRO A 249 4.28 18.07 5.19
C PRO A 249 3.19 18.74 4.34
N ARG A 250 3.20 20.08 4.28
CA ARG A 250 2.32 20.88 3.42
C ARG A 250 3.00 21.14 2.08
N TYR A 251 2.66 20.35 1.06
CA TYR A 251 3.30 20.45 -0.25
C TYR A 251 2.71 21.54 -1.16
N SER A 252 1.45 21.87 -0.96
CA SER A 252 0.75 22.95 -1.65
C SER A 252 -0.31 23.59 -0.75
N ASN A 253 -1.06 24.58 -1.26
CA ASN A 253 -2.11 25.23 -0.50
C ASN A 253 -3.37 24.35 -0.42
N TYR A 254 -3.54 23.66 0.69
CA TYR A 254 -4.74 22.87 1.00
C TYR A 254 -5.87 23.78 1.50
N PRO A 255 -7.05 23.82 0.85
CA PRO A 255 -8.16 24.71 1.23
C PRO A 255 -8.75 24.44 2.62
N GLU A 256 -8.73 23.19 3.06
CA GLU A 256 -9.29 22.76 4.35
C GLU A 256 -8.36 23.09 5.53
N ALA A 257 -7.06 23.31 5.24
CA ALA A 257 -6.02 23.48 6.24
C ALA A 257 -5.91 24.95 6.68
N GLN A 258 -6.25 25.22 7.94
CA GLN A 258 -6.22 26.54 8.55
C GLN A 258 -4.91 26.77 9.30
N ASP A 259 -4.34 27.97 9.24
CA ASP A 259 -3.14 28.32 10.00
C ASP A 259 -3.43 28.27 11.50
N SER A 260 -2.63 27.53 12.27
CA SER A 260 -2.76 27.46 13.74
C SER A 260 -2.19 28.68 14.46
N GLY A 261 -1.46 29.55 13.74
CA GLY A 261 -0.67 30.65 14.32
C GLY A 261 0.61 30.19 15.02
N VAL A 262 0.86 28.87 15.14
CA VAL A 262 2.05 28.32 15.77
C VAL A 262 3.24 28.42 14.81
N ARG A 263 4.36 28.92 15.34
CA ARG A 263 5.64 29.09 14.64
C ARG A 263 6.77 28.52 15.50
N LYS A 264 7.65 27.72 14.91
CA LYS A 264 8.80 27.10 15.58
C LYS A 264 10.02 27.13 14.68
N ARG A 265 11.21 27.04 15.28
CA ARG A 265 12.48 27.01 14.55
C ARG A 265 13.27 25.77 14.91
N TYR A 266 13.79 25.11 13.89
CA TYR A 266 14.51 23.84 13.98
C TYR A 266 15.86 23.96 13.29
N LYS A 267 16.92 23.52 13.96
CA LYS A 267 18.24 23.46 13.35
C LYS A 267 18.34 22.27 12.40
N VAL A 268 18.74 22.52 11.16
CA VAL A 268 19.02 21.50 10.13
C VAL A 268 20.29 21.94 9.41
N ASP A 269 21.32 21.09 9.39
CA ASP A 269 22.63 21.42 8.79
C ASP A 269 23.18 22.78 9.26
N GLY A 270 23.13 23.01 10.57
CA GLY A 270 23.54 24.26 11.21
C GLY A 270 22.60 25.47 11.02
N GLN A 271 21.65 25.42 10.09
CA GLN A 271 20.74 26.51 9.75
C GLN A 271 19.43 26.41 10.54
N ASP A 272 18.93 27.54 11.06
CA ASP A 272 17.63 27.60 11.73
C ASP A 272 16.51 27.75 10.69
N MET A 273 15.71 26.70 10.52
CA MET A 273 14.57 26.66 9.60
C MET A 273 13.26 26.92 10.35
N GLU A 274 12.46 27.87 9.86
CA GLU A 274 11.14 28.16 10.43
C GLU A 274 10.08 27.20 9.88
N VAL A 275 9.20 26.77 10.78
CA VAL A 275 8.07 25.86 10.52
C VAL A 275 6.78 26.50 11.04
N ASN A 276 5.79 26.51 10.17
CA ASN A 276 4.42 26.89 10.42
C ASN A 276 3.57 25.62 10.55
N TYR A 277 2.59 25.61 11.44
CA TYR A 277 1.65 24.48 11.56
C TYR A 277 0.27 24.88 11.07
N PHE A 278 -0.29 24.10 10.16
CA PHE A 278 -1.68 24.21 9.72
C PHE A 278 -2.49 23.03 10.27
N GLN A 279 -3.80 23.18 10.43
CA GLN A 279 -4.69 22.18 11.00
C GLN A 279 -6.01 22.03 10.21
N ALA A 280 -6.53 20.81 10.16
CA ALA A 280 -7.89 20.49 9.71
C ALA A 280 -8.47 19.39 10.64
N TYR A 281 -9.80 19.33 10.78
CA TYR A 281 -10.47 18.29 11.57
C TYR A 281 -11.53 17.59 10.72
N ILE A 282 -11.29 16.32 10.38
CA ILE A 282 -12.09 15.56 9.41
C ILE A 282 -12.31 14.14 9.93
N ASP A 283 -13.54 13.63 9.86
CA ASP A 283 -13.91 12.26 10.24
C ASP A 283 -13.43 11.79 11.63
N GLY A 284 -13.30 12.71 12.59
CA GLY A 284 -12.85 12.44 13.95
C GLY A 284 -11.35 12.62 14.19
N VAL A 285 -10.56 12.86 13.14
CA VAL A 285 -9.09 12.93 13.15
C VAL A 285 -8.60 14.38 13.07
N ASP A 286 -7.57 14.71 13.85
CA ASP A 286 -6.84 15.97 13.76
C ASP A 286 -5.73 15.86 12.69
N PHE A 287 -5.86 16.51 11.54
CA PHE A 287 -4.81 16.58 10.53
C PHE A 287 -3.95 17.83 10.77
N VAL A 288 -2.64 17.66 10.89
CA VAL A 288 -1.66 18.73 11.11
C VAL A 288 -0.64 18.73 9.99
N PHE A 289 -0.48 19.87 9.32
CA PHE A 289 0.44 20.03 8.20
C PHE A 289 1.63 20.92 8.58
N ILE A 290 2.83 20.41 8.36
CA ILE A 290 4.11 21.11 8.57
C ILE A 290 4.44 21.89 7.30
N ASP A 291 4.36 23.22 7.40
CA ASP A 291 4.61 24.17 6.31
C ASP A 291 5.95 24.88 6.52
N SER A 292 6.79 24.86 5.49
CA SER A 292 8.11 25.49 5.45
C SER A 292 8.54 25.59 3.99
N PRO A 293 9.37 26.58 3.57
CA PRO A 293 9.74 26.76 2.16
C PRO A 293 10.36 25.52 1.50
N ILE A 294 10.99 24.63 2.27
CA ILE A 294 11.58 23.40 1.75
C ILE A 294 10.55 22.34 1.32
N PHE A 295 9.27 22.46 1.74
CA PHE A 295 8.18 21.55 1.35
C PHE A 295 7.28 22.11 0.25
N GLN A 296 7.33 23.41 -0.03
CA GLN A 296 6.41 24.09 -0.95
C GLN A 296 6.80 23.87 -2.43
N HIS A 297 5.81 23.91 -3.32
CA HIS A 297 5.98 23.87 -4.79
C HIS A 297 6.57 22.57 -5.37
N ILE A 298 6.50 21.47 -4.61
CA ILE A 298 6.93 20.13 -5.04
C ILE A 298 5.78 19.13 -5.05
N GLU A 299 4.52 19.59 -5.06
CA GLU A 299 3.33 18.72 -5.00
C GLU A 299 3.25 17.70 -6.15
N LYS A 300 3.84 18.02 -7.31
CA LYS A 300 3.94 17.12 -8.47
C LYS A 300 4.98 16.01 -8.30
N ASN A 301 5.94 16.17 -7.38
CA ASN A 301 6.99 15.20 -7.08
C ASN A 301 7.57 15.46 -5.68
N ILE A 302 6.88 15.01 -4.64
CA ILE A 302 7.25 15.25 -3.24
C ILE A 302 8.61 14.64 -2.84
N TYR A 303 9.08 13.66 -3.61
CA TYR A 303 10.38 13.00 -3.47
C TYR A 303 11.45 13.56 -4.43
N GLY A 304 11.13 14.63 -5.17
CA GLY A 304 12.05 15.27 -6.12
C GLY A 304 13.16 16.10 -5.46
N GLY A 305 14.21 16.38 -6.22
CA GLY A 305 15.41 17.09 -5.76
C GLY A 305 16.60 16.16 -5.57
N ASN A 306 17.71 16.69 -5.05
CA ASN A 306 18.90 15.88 -4.78
C ASN A 306 18.75 15.11 -3.45
N ARG A 307 19.54 14.05 -3.29
CA ARG A 307 19.51 13.14 -2.13
C ARG A 307 19.68 13.86 -0.77
N VAL A 308 20.54 14.88 -0.71
CA VAL A 308 20.81 15.67 0.51
C VAL A 308 19.67 16.63 0.81
N ASP A 309 19.02 17.21 -0.20
CA ASP A 309 17.83 18.06 0.00
C ASP A 309 16.69 17.23 0.61
N ILE A 310 16.45 16.01 0.09
CA ILE A 310 15.41 15.11 0.61
C ILE A 310 15.76 14.71 2.05
N LEU A 311 17.02 14.38 2.34
CA LEU A 311 17.50 14.10 3.69
C LEU A 311 17.20 15.26 4.65
N LYS A 312 17.54 16.51 4.27
CA LYS A 312 17.27 17.73 5.06
C LYS A 312 15.77 17.95 5.27
N ARG A 313 14.92 17.71 4.26
CA ARG A 313 13.45 17.72 4.39
C ARG A 313 12.97 16.73 5.45
N MET A 314 13.45 15.49 5.42
CA MET A 314 13.02 14.45 6.36
C MET A 314 13.52 14.71 7.79
N ILE A 315 14.72 15.28 7.95
CA ILE A 315 15.26 15.76 9.24
C ILE A 315 14.36 16.86 9.82
N LEU A 316 14.04 17.90 9.04
CA LEU A 316 13.14 18.97 9.47
C LEU A 316 11.77 18.41 9.88
N PHE A 317 11.20 17.55 9.03
CA PHE A 317 9.90 16.94 9.24
C PHE A 317 9.84 16.15 10.55
N CYS A 318 10.82 15.27 10.81
CA CYS A 318 10.85 14.46 12.03
C CYS A 318 11.06 15.31 13.30
N LYS A 319 11.93 16.34 13.23
CA LYS A 319 12.19 17.26 14.34
C LYS A 319 10.96 18.10 14.70
N ALA A 320 10.19 18.55 13.71
CA ALA A 320 8.93 19.25 13.94
C ALA A 320 7.82 18.30 14.44
N ALA A 321 7.64 17.16 13.77
CA ALA A 321 6.54 16.22 14.05
C ALA A 321 6.53 15.68 15.49
N ILE A 322 7.71 15.46 16.09
CA ILE A 322 7.80 14.93 17.45
C ILE A 322 7.37 15.94 18.54
N GLU A 323 7.44 17.25 18.28
CA GLU A 323 7.03 18.29 19.23
C GLU A 323 5.58 18.78 19.05
N VAL A 324 4.94 18.48 17.91
CA VAL A 324 3.52 18.74 17.64
C VAL A 324 2.60 18.46 18.85
N PRO A 325 2.69 17.31 19.56
CA PRO A 325 1.85 17.03 20.72
C PRO A 325 1.85 18.09 21.83
N TRP A 326 2.87 18.94 21.94
CA TRP A 326 2.91 20.03 22.94
C TRP A 326 2.54 21.40 22.37
N TYR A 327 2.69 21.62 21.06
CA TYR A 327 2.59 22.97 20.48
C TYR A 327 1.34 23.24 19.66
N VAL A 328 0.68 22.23 19.08
CA VAL A 328 -0.49 22.45 18.21
C VAL A 328 -1.78 22.15 18.98
N PRO A 329 -2.56 23.18 19.39
CA PRO A 329 -3.73 23.02 20.25
C PRO A 329 -4.96 22.57 19.44
N CYS A 330 -4.93 21.33 18.95
CA CYS A 330 -5.99 20.75 18.13
C CYS A 330 -7.32 20.66 18.90
N GLY A 331 -8.28 21.53 18.56
CA GLY A 331 -9.51 21.70 19.34
C GLY A 331 -9.33 22.50 20.65
N GLY A 332 -8.32 23.35 20.73
CA GLY A 332 -8.01 24.19 21.89
C GLY A 332 -7.15 23.53 22.97
N VAL A 333 -6.81 22.25 22.81
CA VAL A 333 -6.01 21.49 23.79
C VAL A 333 -4.94 20.67 23.05
N CYS A 334 -3.69 20.78 23.47
CA CYS A 334 -2.60 19.96 22.92
C CYS A 334 -2.81 18.46 23.25
N TYR A 335 -2.06 17.56 22.61
CA TYR A 335 -2.16 16.11 22.88
C TYR A 335 -1.43 15.73 24.18
N GLY A 336 -0.29 16.38 24.44
CA GLY A 336 0.65 15.98 25.50
C GLY A 336 1.34 14.65 25.18
N ASP A 337 2.17 14.19 26.11
CA ASP A 337 2.84 12.89 26.09
C ASP A 337 2.11 11.83 26.96
N GLY A 338 0.99 12.22 27.59
CA GLY A 338 0.10 11.32 28.31
C GLY A 338 -0.50 10.26 27.39
N ASN A 339 -0.26 8.98 27.69
CA ASN A 339 -0.62 7.81 26.89
C ASN A 339 -0.40 7.94 25.36
N LEU A 340 0.71 8.59 24.96
CA LEU A 340 1.04 8.86 23.56
C LEU A 340 1.75 7.68 22.86
N VAL A 341 1.37 7.38 21.61
CA VAL A 341 2.13 6.53 20.68
C VAL A 341 2.29 7.26 19.34
N PHE A 342 3.51 7.26 18.80
CA PHE A 342 3.78 7.66 17.42
C PHE A 342 3.72 6.44 16.49
N ILE A 343 3.11 6.61 15.32
CA ILE A 343 3.18 5.65 14.20
C ILE A 343 4.00 6.32 13.10
N ALA A 344 5.29 5.99 13.03
CA ALA A 344 6.19 6.44 11.97
C ALA A 344 6.03 5.53 10.74
N ASN A 345 5.80 6.08 9.55
CA ASN A 345 5.69 5.33 8.30
C ASN A 345 6.90 5.57 7.38
N ASP A 346 7.50 4.47 6.92
CA ASP A 346 8.66 4.39 6.01
C ASP A 346 9.90 5.20 6.44
N TRP A 347 10.96 5.11 5.63
CA TRP A 347 12.26 5.74 5.90
C TRP A 347 12.17 7.25 6.12
N HIS A 348 11.18 7.91 5.51
CA HIS A 348 10.85 9.33 5.65
C HIS A 348 10.71 9.77 7.12
N THR A 349 10.22 8.86 7.98
CA THR A 349 9.92 9.14 9.39
C THR A 349 10.68 8.25 10.36
N ALA A 350 11.52 7.34 9.86
CA ALA A 350 12.34 6.46 10.68
C ALA A 350 13.40 7.18 11.55
N LEU A 351 13.65 8.48 11.32
CA LEU A 351 14.38 9.34 12.28
C LEU A 351 13.58 9.66 13.55
N LEU A 352 12.25 9.65 13.51
CA LEU A 352 11.38 9.95 14.65
C LEU A 352 11.65 9.06 15.88
N PRO A 353 11.68 7.70 15.78
CA PRO A 353 12.01 6.86 16.93
C PRO A 353 13.44 7.10 17.46
N VAL A 354 14.38 7.49 16.58
CA VAL A 354 15.76 7.83 16.97
C VAL A 354 15.79 9.14 17.77
N TYR A 355 15.13 10.19 17.29
CA TYR A 355 15.02 11.47 18.02
C TYR A 355 14.24 11.31 19.33
N LEU A 356 13.15 10.52 19.34
CA LEU A 356 12.39 10.18 20.54
C LEU A 356 13.28 9.57 21.62
N LYS A 357 14.23 8.72 21.23
CA LYS A 357 15.23 8.17 22.14
C LYS A 357 16.25 9.25 22.56
N ALA A 358 17.01 9.76 21.60
CA ALA A 358 18.20 10.58 21.83
C ALA A 358 17.93 11.93 22.51
N TYR A 359 16.84 12.61 22.16
CA TYR A 359 16.56 13.96 22.65
C TYR A 359 15.51 14.00 23.75
N TYR A 360 14.56 13.06 23.79
CA TYR A 360 13.47 13.09 24.76
C TYR A 360 13.67 12.05 25.86
N ARG A 361 13.60 10.74 25.54
CA ARG A 361 13.63 9.66 26.54
C ARG A 361 14.92 9.65 27.35
N ASP A 362 16.07 9.79 26.71
CA ASP A 362 17.39 9.82 27.40
C ASP A 362 17.55 11.05 28.31
N ASN A 363 16.81 12.15 28.05
CA ASN A 363 16.78 13.36 28.87
C ASN A 363 15.58 13.44 29.82
N GLY A 364 14.84 12.33 30.00
CA GLY A 364 13.71 12.23 30.96
C GLY A 364 12.37 12.80 30.48
N LEU A 365 12.28 13.29 29.23
CA LEU A 365 11.04 13.74 28.60
C LEU A 365 10.38 12.59 27.84
N MET A 366 9.05 12.62 27.66
CA MET A 366 8.31 11.60 26.89
C MET A 366 8.60 10.14 27.31
N LYS A 367 8.97 9.88 28.57
CA LYS A 367 9.50 8.58 29.04
C LYS A 367 8.57 7.40 28.74
N TYR A 368 7.25 7.63 28.74
CA TYR A 368 6.20 6.63 28.48
C TYR A 368 5.61 6.70 27.07
N THR A 369 6.10 7.60 26.21
CA THR A 369 5.75 7.68 24.78
C THR A 369 6.45 6.56 24.03
N ARG A 370 5.73 5.90 23.13
CA ARG A 370 6.25 4.78 22.32
C ARG A 370 6.19 5.11 20.84
N SER A 371 6.95 4.37 20.05
CA SER A 371 7.03 4.49 18.60
C SER A 371 6.88 3.13 17.92
N VAL A 372 5.95 3.06 16.98
CA VAL A 372 5.81 1.96 16.03
C VAL A 372 6.34 2.43 14.68
N LEU A 373 7.23 1.65 14.05
CA LEU A 373 7.70 1.91 12.69
C LEU A 373 6.97 0.99 11.70
N VAL A 374 6.29 1.56 10.71
CA VAL A 374 5.55 0.84 9.68
C VAL A 374 6.36 0.80 8.38
N ILE A 375 6.57 -0.40 7.85
CA ILE A 375 7.24 -0.67 6.58
C ILE A 375 6.16 -0.88 5.51
N HIS A 376 6.01 0.08 4.59
CA HIS A 376 5.19 -0.09 3.38
C HIS A 376 6.04 -0.55 2.21
N ASN A 377 7.30 -0.10 2.12
CA ASN A 377 8.25 -0.54 1.10
C ASN A 377 9.72 -0.44 1.56
N ILE A 378 10.32 -1.60 1.84
CA ILE A 378 11.74 -1.77 2.26
C ILE A 378 12.78 -1.33 1.22
N ALA A 379 12.42 -1.15 -0.06
CA ALA A 379 13.39 -0.78 -1.10
C ALA A 379 13.91 0.65 -0.94
N HIS A 380 13.14 1.55 -0.31
CA HIS A 380 13.53 2.92 -0.05
C HIS A 380 13.91 3.09 1.44
N GLN A 381 15.20 3.29 1.72
CA GLN A 381 15.75 3.18 3.08
C GLN A 381 16.45 4.45 3.61
N GLY A 382 16.52 5.52 2.82
CA GLY A 382 17.29 6.72 3.17
C GLY A 382 18.78 6.44 3.30
N ARG A 383 19.40 5.89 2.25
CA ARG A 383 20.84 5.53 2.22
C ARG A 383 21.75 6.73 1.86
N GLY A 384 22.99 6.69 2.35
CA GLY A 384 24.03 7.68 2.05
C GLY A 384 25.44 7.26 2.49
N PRO A 385 26.48 8.04 2.19
CA PRO A 385 27.79 7.94 2.85
C PRO A 385 27.67 8.23 4.35
N LEU A 386 28.59 7.68 5.16
CA LEU A 386 28.58 7.87 6.62
C LEU A 386 28.66 9.33 7.07
N ASP A 387 29.31 10.20 6.29
CA ASP A 387 29.44 11.63 6.58
C ASP A 387 28.08 12.35 6.67
N ASP A 388 27.02 11.81 6.05
CA ASP A 388 25.66 12.34 6.16
C ASP A 388 25.10 12.30 7.58
N PHE A 389 25.70 11.51 8.49
CA PHE A 389 25.35 11.53 9.92
C PHE A 389 25.55 12.94 10.54
N SER A 390 26.42 13.77 9.96
CA SER A 390 26.54 15.18 10.37
C SER A 390 25.24 15.97 10.20
N TYR A 391 24.42 15.67 9.17
CA TYR A 391 23.17 16.40 8.90
C TYR A 391 22.06 16.04 9.89
N VAL A 392 21.97 14.79 10.35
CA VAL A 392 20.89 14.37 11.26
C VAL A 392 20.97 15.02 12.63
N ASP A 393 22.10 15.65 12.97
CA ASP A 393 22.29 16.41 14.21
C ASP A 393 21.90 15.54 15.42
N LEU A 394 22.73 14.53 15.67
CA LEU A 394 22.62 13.56 16.77
C LEU A 394 23.99 13.43 17.48
N PRO A 395 24.00 13.06 18.78
CA PRO A 395 25.26 12.81 19.50
C PRO A 395 26.10 11.70 18.83
N PRO A 396 27.43 11.80 18.74
CA PRO A 396 28.26 10.86 17.96
C PRO A 396 28.10 9.37 18.31
N HIS A 397 27.74 9.02 19.55
CA HIS A 397 27.51 7.63 19.95
C HIS A 397 26.24 7.00 19.34
N TYR A 398 25.38 7.79 18.68
CA TYR A 398 24.25 7.29 17.91
C TYR A 398 24.63 6.80 16.49
N LEU A 399 25.85 7.07 16.02
CA LEU A 399 26.31 6.73 14.66
C LEU A 399 26.16 5.23 14.33
N ASP A 400 26.46 4.34 15.27
CA ASP A 400 26.43 2.88 15.04
C ASP A 400 25.01 2.32 14.81
N LEU A 401 23.97 3.09 15.13
CA LEU A 401 22.59 2.74 14.74
C LEU A 401 22.38 2.90 13.22
N PHE A 402 23.02 3.89 12.61
CA PHE A 402 22.90 4.21 11.18
C PHE A 402 23.84 3.41 10.29
N LYS A 403 24.93 2.85 10.85
CA LYS A 403 25.83 1.97 10.09
C LYS A 403 25.09 0.71 9.62
N LEU A 404 25.22 0.43 8.34
CA LEU A 404 24.92 -0.84 7.70
C LEU A 404 26.12 -1.20 6.80
N TYR A 405 26.57 -2.45 6.88
CA TYR A 405 27.66 -2.95 6.03
C TYR A 405 27.10 -3.48 4.70
N ASP A 406 27.66 -3.03 3.59
CA ASP A 406 27.43 -3.59 2.26
C ASP A 406 28.68 -4.36 1.81
N PRO A 407 28.58 -5.64 1.40
CA PRO A 407 29.76 -6.43 0.98
C PRO A 407 30.55 -5.86 -0.21
N VAL A 408 29.93 -4.98 -1.01
CA VAL A 408 30.56 -4.31 -2.17
C VAL A 408 30.96 -2.87 -1.81
N GLY A 409 30.08 -2.15 -1.07
CA GLY A 409 30.25 -0.73 -0.77
C GLY A 409 30.96 -0.39 0.55
N GLY A 410 31.11 -1.36 1.47
CA GLY A 410 31.55 -1.14 2.84
C GLY A 410 30.46 -0.53 3.74
N ASP A 411 30.87 0.10 4.84
CA ASP A 411 29.94 0.76 5.76
C ASP A 411 29.27 1.98 5.10
N HIS A 412 27.94 2.04 5.18
CA HIS A 412 27.16 3.18 4.71
C HIS A 412 26.11 3.61 5.75
N PHE A 413 25.61 4.83 5.58
CA PHE A 413 24.56 5.42 6.41
C PHE A 413 23.18 4.96 5.92
N ASN A 414 22.33 4.52 6.84
CA ASN A 414 20.99 4.02 6.56
C ASN A 414 20.01 4.46 7.66
N ILE A 415 19.07 5.35 7.31
CA ILE A 415 18.05 5.84 8.25
C ILE A 415 17.12 4.72 8.72
N PHE A 416 16.73 3.83 7.80
CA PHE A 416 15.77 2.77 8.11
C PHE A 416 16.36 1.73 9.07
N ALA A 417 17.65 1.41 8.94
CA ALA A 417 18.39 0.61 9.92
C ALA A 417 18.33 1.22 11.34
N ALA A 418 18.57 2.52 11.47
CA ALA A 418 18.49 3.21 12.76
C ALA A 418 17.06 3.23 13.33
N GLY A 419 16.06 3.42 12.48
CA GLY A 419 14.64 3.35 12.85
C GLY A 419 14.23 1.97 13.37
N LEU A 420 14.58 0.89 12.65
CA LEU A 420 14.29 -0.49 13.05
C LEU A 420 14.93 -0.85 14.40
N LYS A 421 16.20 -0.45 14.62
CA LYS A 421 16.92 -0.65 15.88
C LYS A 421 16.27 0.11 17.06
N THR A 422 15.68 1.29 16.81
CA THR A 422 15.17 2.19 17.87
C THR A 422 13.66 2.17 18.13
N ALA A 423 12.85 1.71 17.18
CA ALA A 423 11.41 1.59 17.37
C ALA A 423 11.07 0.54 18.44
N ASP A 424 9.99 0.79 19.19
CA ASP A 424 9.50 -0.11 20.23
C ASP A 424 8.75 -1.30 19.61
N ARG A 425 8.05 -1.08 18.49
CA ARG A 425 7.50 -2.13 17.61
C ARG A 425 7.70 -1.82 16.13
N VAL A 426 7.63 -2.86 15.31
CA VAL A 426 7.71 -2.75 13.85
C VAL A 426 6.47 -3.41 13.25
N VAL A 427 5.80 -2.73 12.34
CA VAL A 427 4.69 -3.29 11.55
C VAL A 427 5.10 -3.32 10.09
N THR A 428 4.62 -4.30 9.35
CA THR A 428 4.63 -4.27 7.89
C THR A 428 3.27 -4.67 7.34
N VAL A 429 3.01 -4.35 6.09
CA VAL A 429 1.65 -4.33 5.51
C VAL A 429 1.08 -5.70 5.08
N SER A 430 1.71 -6.82 5.48
CA SER A 430 1.15 -8.19 5.45
C SER A 430 2.04 -9.18 6.23
N HIS A 431 1.52 -10.38 6.58
CA HIS A 431 2.29 -11.47 7.20
C HIS A 431 3.25 -12.13 6.21
N GLY A 432 2.79 -12.38 4.98
CA GLY A 432 3.64 -12.88 3.89
C GLY A 432 4.83 -11.97 3.65
N TYR A 433 4.62 -10.65 3.65
CA TYR A 433 5.71 -9.69 3.52
C TYR A 433 6.60 -9.62 4.78
N ALA A 434 6.04 -9.78 5.99
CA ALA A 434 6.84 -9.89 7.21
C ALA A 434 7.80 -11.10 7.18
N TRP A 435 7.42 -12.19 6.50
CA TRP A 435 8.34 -13.30 6.22
C TRP A 435 9.39 -12.95 5.16
N GLU A 436 8.99 -12.36 4.03
CA GLU A 436 9.91 -11.97 2.95
C GLU A 436 10.98 -10.97 3.41
N LEU A 437 10.64 -10.03 4.29
CA LEU A 437 11.58 -9.09 4.91
C LEU A 437 12.74 -9.76 5.67
N LYS A 438 12.57 -11.03 6.06
CA LYS A 438 13.59 -11.81 6.78
C LYS A 438 14.52 -12.60 5.86
N THR A 439 14.27 -12.64 4.54
CA THR A 439 15.18 -13.28 3.56
C THR A 439 16.16 -12.27 2.99
N SER A 440 17.29 -12.76 2.48
CA SER A 440 18.33 -11.95 1.83
C SER A 440 17.78 -11.11 0.66
N GLU A 441 16.85 -11.68 -0.09
CA GLU A 441 16.24 -11.09 -1.29
C GLU A 441 15.15 -10.08 -0.91
N GLY A 442 14.23 -10.46 0.00
CA GLY A 442 13.06 -9.64 0.36
C GLY A 442 13.35 -8.55 1.39
N GLY A 443 14.40 -8.70 2.21
CA GLY A 443 14.81 -7.69 3.20
C GLY A 443 15.74 -6.60 2.68
N TRP A 444 16.19 -6.66 1.41
CA TRP A 444 17.04 -5.61 0.78
C TRP A 444 18.25 -5.20 1.64
N GLY A 445 18.99 -6.18 2.17
CA GLY A 445 20.15 -5.95 3.06
C GLY A 445 19.84 -5.57 4.51
N LEU A 446 18.56 -5.36 4.88
CA LEU A 446 18.15 -5.13 6.28
C LEU A 446 17.68 -6.40 7.00
N HIS A 447 17.63 -7.53 6.29
CA HIS A 447 17.13 -8.81 6.80
C HIS A 447 17.81 -9.27 8.10
N GLU A 448 19.11 -9.07 8.29
CA GLU A 448 19.80 -9.41 9.55
C GLU A 448 19.24 -8.61 10.73
N ILE A 449 19.16 -7.28 10.60
CA ILE A 449 18.57 -6.38 11.61
C ILE A 449 17.10 -6.76 11.89
N ILE A 450 16.34 -7.14 10.86
CA ILE A 450 14.94 -7.54 11.00
C ILE A 450 14.82 -8.88 11.75
N ASN A 451 15.68 -9.86 11.47
CA ASN A 451 15.72 -11.12 12.21
C ASN A 451 16.15 -10.93 13.68
N GLU A 452 17.15 -10.07 13.95
CA GLU A 452 17.53 -9.69 15.32
C GLU A 452 16.38 -9.01 16.10
N ASN A 453 15.46 -8.36 15.39
CA ASN A 453 14.32 -7.64 15.95
C ASN A 453 12.97 -8.33 15.65
N ASP A 454 12.95 -9.63 15.29
CA ASP A 454 11.72 -10.33 14.86
C ASP A 454 10.62 -10.30 15.93
N TRP A 455 11.00 -10.32 17.21
CA TRP A 455 10.07 -10.17 18.34
C TRP A 455 9.29 -8.84 18.35
N LYS A 456 9.77 -7.81 17.64
CA LYS A 456 9.09 -6.53 17.45
C LYS A 456 8.15 -6.52 16.24
N LEU A 457 8.35 -7.42 15.28
CA LEU A 457 7.73 -7.38 13.95
C LEU A 457 6.34 -8.03 13.96
N ARG A 458 5.37 -7.36 13.33
CA ARG A 458 4.07 -7.96 12.99
C ARG A 458 3.64 -7.58 11.57
N GLY A 459 3.10 -8.55 10.84
CA GLY A 459 2.39 -8.28 9.59
C GLY A 459 0.94 -7.91 9.88
N ILE A 460 0.43 -6.85 9.26
CA ILE A 460 -0.98 -6.45 9.32
C ILE A 460 -1.42 -6.07 7.91
N VAL A 461 -2.39 -6.79 7.36
CA VAL A 461 -2.96 -6.50 6.04
C VAL A 461 -3.71 -5.16 6.08
N ASN A 462 -3.53 -4.32 5.05
CA ASN A 462 -4.25 -3.06 4.93
C ASN A 462 -5.72 -3.26 4.53
N GLY A 463 -6.60 -2.36 4.99
CA GLY A 463 -7.95 -2.25 4.46
C GLY A 463 -8.01 -1.43 3.16
N ILE A 464 -9.21 -1.32 2.59
CA ILE A 464 -9.55 -0.37 1.53
C ILE A 464 -10.57 0.66 2.02
N ASP A 465 -10.60 1.86 1.42
CA ASP A 465 -11.72 2.78 1.65
C ASP A 465 -12.94 2.27 0.87
N THR A 466 -13.93 1.78 1.61
CA THR A 466 -15.17 1.19 1.08
C THR A 466 -16.20 2.24 0.63
N LYS A 467 -15.91 3.54 0.75
CA LYS A 467 -16.71 4.60 0.10
C LYS A 467 -16.21 4.85 -1.31
N ASP A 468 -14.90 4.95 -1.48
CA ASP A 468 -14.27 5.12 -2.80
C ASP A 468 -14.42 3.81 -3.61
N TRP A 469 -14.07 2.67 -3.01
CA TRP A 469 -14.10 1.36 -3.67
C TRP A 469 -15.29 0.52 -3.24
N SER A 470 -16.49 0.87 -3.73
CA SER A 470 -17.69 0.03 -3.61
C SER A 470 -18.53 0.06 -4.89
N PRO A 471 -18.83 -1.10 -5.52
CA PRO A 471 -19.63 -1.12 -6.76
C PRO A 471 -21.03 -0.53 -6.59
N GLU A 472 -21.55 -0.45 -5.36
CA GLU A 472 -22.84 0.14 -5.01
C GLU A 472 -22.83 1.68 -5.01
N LEU A 473 -21.67 2.30 -4.76
CA LEU A 473 -21.52 3.74 -4.52
C LEU A 473 -20.58 4.44 -5.51
N ASP A 474 -19.81 3.67 -6.28
CA ASP A 474 -18.78 4.17 -7.19
C ASP A 474 -19.36 5.14 -8.24
N VAL A 475 -18.94 6.41 -8.12
CA VAL A 475 -19.32 7.52 -9.01
C VAL A 475 -18.84 7.32 -10.46
N HIS A 476 -17.82 6.48 -10.69
CA HIS A 476 -17.28 6.20 -12.02
C HIS A 476 -18.13 5.21 -12.82
N LEU A 477 -19.10 4.54 -12.17
CA LEU A 477 -20.06 3.61 -12.78
C LEU A 477 -21.43 4.23 -13.09
N GLN A 478 -21.61 5.55 -12.88
CA GLN A 478 -22.90 6.24 -13.05
C GLN A 478 -23.16 6.79 -14.47
N SER A 479 -22.22 6.60 -15.41
CA SER A 479 -22.29 7.17 -16.77
C SER A 479 -21.83 6.18 -17.84
N ASP A 480 -21.95 6.56 -19.12
CA ASP A 480 -21.38 5.87 -20.29
C ASP A 480 -21.87 4.41 -20.50
N GLY A 481 -22.97 4.02 -19.86
CA GLY A 481 -23.57 2.68 -19.94
C GLY A 481 -23.13 1.71 -18.84
N TYR A 482 -22.29 2.16 -17.91
CA TYR A 482 -22.02 1.43 -16.67
C TYR A 482 -23.21 1.56 -15.70
N VAL A 483 -23.22 0.72 -14.66
CA VAL A 483 -24.22 0.76 -13.59
C VAL A 483 -23.59 0.38 -12.25
N ASN A 484 -24.06 0.98 -11.16
CA ASN A 484 -23.74 0.52 -9.82
C ASN A 484 -24.44 -0.82 -9.52
N TYR A 485 -23.82 -1.67 -8.72
CA TYR A 485 -24.36 -2.98 -8.35
C TYR A 485 -23.96 -3.43 -6.95
N SER A 486 -24.83 -4.23 -6.34
CA SER A 486 -24.66 -4.90 -5.05
C SER A 486 -24.37 -6.39 -5.24
N LEU A 487 -24.24 -7.13 -4.13
CA LEU A 487 -24.18 -8.59 -4.14
C LEU A 487 -25.40 -9.22 -4.85
N ASP A 488 -26.60 -8.66 -4.64
CA ASP A 488 -27.87 -9.16 -5.21
C ASP A 488 -28.00 -8.86 -6.70
N THR A 489 -27.52 -7.69 -7.13
CA THR A 489 -27.60 -7.24 -8.53
C THR A 489 -26.36 -7.58 -9.35
N LEU A 490 -25.38 -8.27 -8.76
CA LEU A 490 -24.12 -8.73 -9.38
C LEU A 490 -24.32 -9.34 -10.77
N GLN A 491 -25.27 -10.28 -10.90
CA GLN A 491 -25.50 -11.02 -12.16
C GLN A 491 -26.10 -10.16 -13.29
N SER A 492 -26.66 -8.99 -12.97
CA SER A 492 -27.14 -8.02 -13.96
C SER A 492 -26.17 -6.87 -14.18
N GLY A 493 -25.60 -6.31 -13.12
CA GLY A 493 -24.81 -5.08 -13.18
C GLY A 493 -23.39 -5.32 -13.68
N LYS A 494 -22.73 -6.41 -13.24
CA LYS A 494 -21.36 -6.70 -13.69
C LYS A 494 -21.29 -6.99 -15.21
N PRO A 495 -22.19 -7.79 -15.81
CA PRO A 495 -22.22 -7.94 -17.27
C PRO A 495 -22.53 -6.65 -18.04
N GLN A 496 -23.30 -5.72 -17.46
CA GLN A 496 -23.53 -4.39 -18.06
C GLN A 496 -22.24 -3.56 -18.04
N CYS A 497 -21.54 -3.49 -16.90
CA CYS A 497 -20.23 -2.83 -16.80
C CYS A 497 -19.19 -3.45 -17.75
N LYS A 498 -19.20 -4.77 -17.93
CA LYS A 498 -18.37 -5.47 -18.93
C LYS A 498 -18.68 -5.05 -20.36
N ALA A 499 -19.96 -5.01 -20.74
CA ALA A 499 -20.39 -4.58 -22.07
C ALA A 499 -20.07 -3.09 -22.33
N ALA A 500 -20.22 -2.24 -21.31
CA ALA A 500 -19.84 -0.83 -21.36
C ALA A 500 -18.33 -0.65 -21.55
N LEU A 501 -17.51 -1.41 -20.81
CA LEU A 501 -16.05 -1.41 -20.92
C LEU A 501 -15.56 -1.92 -22.29
N GLN A 502 -16.15 -3.00 -22.80
CA GLN A 502 -15.87 -3.49 -24.15
C GLN A 502 -16.18 -2.41 -25.19
N LYS A 503 -17.33 -1.73 -25.07
CA LYS A 503 -17.74 -0.64 -25.98
C LYS A 503 -16.83 0.59 -25.87
N GLU A 504 -16.50 1.04 -24.66
CA GLU A 504 -15.62 2.19 -24.40
C GLU A 504 -14.23 1.98 -25.00
N LEU A 505 -13.70 0.75 -24.89
CA LEU A 505 -12.40 0.38 -25.43
C LEU A 505 -12.46 -0.09 -26.90
N GLY A 506 -13.63 -0.09 -27.55
CA GLY A 506 -13.78 -0.54 -28.93
C GLY A 506 -13.42 -2.02 -29.15
N LEU A 507 -13.59 -2.86 -28.13
CA LEU A 507 -13.54 -4.32 -28.23
C LEU A 507 -14.88 -4.89 -28.72
N PRO A 508 -14.91 -6.10 -29.32
CA PRO A 508 -16.16 -6.80 -29.61
C PRO A 508 -16.98 -6.99 -28.33
N VAL A 509 -18.21 -6.45 -28.31
CA VAL A 509 -19.12 -6.57 -27.16
C VAL A 509 -19.67 -8.00 -27.12
N ARG A 510 -19.21 -8.76 -26.12
CA ARG A 510 -19.45 -10.20 -25.98
C ARG A 510 -19.52 -10.56 -24.49
N ALA A 511 -20.68 -11.06 -24.05
CA ALA A 511 -20.87 -11.46 -22.66
C ALA A 511 -20.12 -12.77 -22.32
N ASP A 512 -20.00 -13.67 -23.31
CA ASP A 512 -19.46 -15.02 -23.18
C ASP A 512 -17.92 -15.05 -23.10
N VAL A 513 -17.23 -14.11 -23.77
CA VAL A 513 -15.75 -14.06 -23.78
C VAL A 513 -15.21 -13.60 -22.41
N PRO A 514 -14.22 -14.28 -21.81
CA PRO A 514 -13.56 -13.81 -20.59
C PRO A 514 -12.78 -12.51 -20.85
N LEU A 515 -13.00 -11.49 -20.02
CA LEU A 515 -12.28 -10.21 -20.04
C LEU A 515 -11.28 -10.15 -18.88
N ILE A 516 -10.00 -10.07 -19.24
CA ILE A 516 -8.87 -10.05 -18.32
C ILE A 516 -8.34 -8.61 -18.22
N GLY A 517 -8.26 -8.07 -17.00
CA GLY A 517 -7.71 -6.76 -16.71
C GLY A 517 -6.32 -6.83 -16.06
N PHE A 518 -5.48 -5.82 -16.33
CA PHE A 518 -4.28 -5.49 -15.56
C PHE A 518 -4.28 -3.99 -15.26
N ILE A 519 -3.92 -3.61 -14.03
CA ILE A 519 -3.83 -2.21 -13.59
C ILE A 519 -2.53 -2.06 -12.79
N GLY A 520 -1.58 -1.22 -13.24
CA GLY A 520 -0.35 -1.01 -12.47
C GLY A 520 0.72 -0.16 -13.15
N ARG A 521 1.82 0.07 -12.43
CA ARG A 521 3.05 0.63 -13.01
C ARG A 521 3.64 -0.36 -14.01
N LEU A 522 4.14 0.15 -15.13
CA LEU A 522 4.80 -0.66 -16.16
C LEU A 522 6.28 -0.81 -15.84
N ASP A 523 6.59 -1.80 -15.00
CA ASP A 523 7.93 -2.17 -14.58
C ASP A 523 8.05 -3.69 -14.32
N GLN A 524 9.27 -4.14 -14.02
CA GLN A 524 9.56 -5.55 -13.70
C GLN A 524 9.05 -5.99 -12.32
N GLN A 525 8.75 -5.05 -11.41
CA GLN A 525 8.17 -5.37 -10.10
C GLN A 525 6.74 -5.90 -10.29
N LYS A 526 5.97 -5.28 -11.19
CA LYS A 526 4.57 -5.64 -11.51
C LYS A 526 4.43 -6.80 -12.51
N GLY A 527 5.54 -7.39 -12.97
CA GLY A 527 5.53 -8.62 -13.78
C GLY A 527 4.93 -8.47 -15.17
N VAL A 528 4.97 -7.27 -15.77
CA VAL A 528 4.40 -7.01 -17.10
C VAL A 528 5.07 -7.86 -18.18
N ASP A 529 6.35 -8.19 -18.00
CA ASP A 529 7.11 -9.12 -18.82
C ASP A 529 6.56 -10.56 -18.76
N LEU A 530 6.06 -11.02 -17.60
CA LEU A 530 5.39 -12.33 -17.50
C LEU A 530 4.05 -12.33 -18.26
N ILE A 531 3.34 -11.20 -18.27
CA ILE A 531 2.14 -11.03 -19.09
C ILE A 531 2.52 -11.12 -20.57
N ALA A 532 3.61 -10.47 -20.97
CA ALA A 532 4.11 -10.49 -22.35
C ALA A 532 4.50 -11.90 -22.83
N GLU A 533 5.13 -12.71 -21.98
CA GLU A 533 5.40 -14.13 -22.22
C GLU A 533 4.10 -14.94 -22.38
N ALA A 534 3.06 -14.60 -21.61
CA ALA A 534 1.76 -15.27 -21.67
C ALA A 534 0.85 -14.81 -22.82
N VAL A 535 1.05 -13.62 -23.41
CA VAL A 535 0.20 -13.06 -24.47
C VAL A 535 0.04 -13.99 -25.68
N PRO A 536 1.09 -14.60 -26.26
CA PRO A 536 0.93 -15.54 -27.37
C PRO A 536 -0.01 -16.72 -27.06
N TRP A 537 0.05 -17.25 -25.83
CA TRP A 537 -0.87 -18.30 -25.38
C TRP A 537 -2.29 -17.76 -25.15
N MET A 538 -2.42 -16.60 -24.48
CA MET A 538 -3.72 -15.95 -24.24
C MET A 538 -4.44 -15.64 -25.55
N MET A 539 -3.73 -15.16 -26.58
CA MET A 539 -4.34 -14.82 -27.88
C MET A 539 -4.74 -16.06 -28.70
N GLY A 540 -4.14 -17.23 -28.42
CA GLY A 540 -4.63 -18.52 -28.86
C GLY A 540 -5.91 -18.98 -28.17
N GLN A 541 -6.29 -18.36 -27.05
CA GLN A 541 -7.60 -18.53 -26.40
C GLN A 541 -8.63 -17.53 -26.94
N ASP A 542 -9.90 -17.86 -26.80
CA ASP A 542 -10.99 -16.89 -26.96
C ASP A 542 -11.16 -16.11 -25.65
N VAL A 543 -10.43 -15.00 -25.52
CA VAL A 543 -10.37 -14.07 -24.38
C VAL A 543 -10.11 -12.65 -24.87
N GLN A 544 -10.34 -11.66 -24.02
CA GLN A 544 -9.94 -10.26 -24.20
C GLN A 544 -9.00 -9.82 -23.07
N LEU A 545 -8.06 -8.93 -23.37
CA LEU A 545 -7.06 -8.41 -22.43
C LEU A 545 -7.04 -6.87 -22.46
N VAL A 546 -7.17 -6.25 -21.30
CA VAL A 546 -7.11 -4.80 -21.10
C VAL A 546 -6.00 -4.49 -20.10
N MET A 547 -5.07 -3.61 -20.47
CA MET A 547 -3.94 -3.23 -19.63
C MET A 547 -3.91 -1.72 -19.43
N LEU A 548 -3.95 -1.29 -18.18
CA LEU A 548 -3.89 0.12 -17.74
C LEU A 548 -2.58 0.36 -16.98
N GLY A 549 -1.73 1.24 -17.49
CA GLY A 549 -0.50 1.61 -16.79
C GLY A 549 0.40 2.60 -17.52
N THR A 550 1.40 3.10 -16.82
CA THR A 550 2.52 3.86 -17.38
C THR A 550 3.80 3.51 -16.63
N GLY A 551 4.96 3.71 -17.26
CA GLY A 551 6.25 3.37 -16.66
C GLY A 551 7.39 3.40 -17.66
N ARG A 552 8.06 2.25 -17.85
CA ARG A 552 9.18 2.16 -18.80
C ARG A 552 8.67 2.19 -20.23
N SER A 553 9.33 2.98 -21.08
CA SER A 553 8.94 3.20 -22.48
C SER A 553 9.02 1.94 -23.36
N ASP A 554 9.87 0.98 -23.02
CA ASP A 554 9.95 -0.33 -23.70
C ASP A 554 8.70 -1.18 -23.43
N LEU A 555 8.21 -1.19 -22.19
CA LEU A 555 6.96 -1.86 -21.82
C LEU A 555 5.73 -1.13 -22.39
N GLU A 556 5.73 0.21 -22.41
CA GLU A 556 4.65 0.97 -23.09
C GLU A 556 4.61 0.72 -24.61
N GLN A 557 5.77 0.56 -25.26
CA GLN A 557 5.85 0.23 -26.68
C GLN A 557 5.35 -1.20 -26.95
N MET A 558 5.70 -2.16 -26.09
CA MET A 558 5.23 -3.54 -26.15
C MET A 558 3.69 -3.63 -26.07
N LEU A 559 3.04 -2.86 -25.18
CA LEU A 559 1.57 -2.81 -25.12
C LEU A 559 0.95 -2.33 -26.43
N ARG A 560 1.50 -1.26 -27.03
CA ARG A 560 1.05 -0.73 -28.33
C ARG A 560 1.26 -1.73 -29.46
N GLN A 561 2.32 -2.54 -29.40
CA GLN A 561 2.56 -3.62 -30.37
C GLN A 561 1.51 -4.73 -30.25
N PHE A 562 1.19 -5.19 -29.04
CA PHE A 562 0.15 -6.21 -28.84
C PHE A 562 -1.24 -5.72 -29.27
N GLU A 563 -1.62 -4.48 -28.99
CA GLU A 563 -2.87 -3.89 -29.47
C GLU A 563 -2.92 -3.79 -31.01
N GLY A 564 -1.80 -3.40 -31.64
CA GLY A 564 -1.71 -3.37 -33.10
C GLY A 564 -1.74 -4.75 -33.77
N GLN A 565 -1.28 -5.79 -33.07
CA GLN A 565 -1.26 -7.17 -33.57
C GLN A 565 -2.58 -7.91 -33.33
N TYR A 566 -3.29 -7.62 -32.23
CA TYR A 566 -4.48 -8.33 -31.76
C TYR A 566 -5.63 -7.33 -31.53
N ASN A 567 -5.98 -6.59 -32.58
CA ASN A 567 -6.89 -5.45 -32.51
C ASN A 567 -8.35 -5.78 -32.15
N ASP A 568 -8.74 -7.05 -32.10
CA ASP A 568 -10.05 -7.53 -31.63
C ASP A 568 -10.01 -8.07 -30.18
N LYS A 569 -8.83 -8.27 -29.60
CA LYS A 569 -8.64 -8.88 -28.28
C LYS A 569 -7.89 -8.03 -27.25
N VAL A 570 -6.93 -7.20 -27.66
CA VAL A 570 -6.01 -6.49 -26.74
C VAL A 570 -6.21 -4.97 -26.80
N ARG A 571 -6.20 -4.32 -25.63
CA ARG A 571 -6.17 -2.85 -25.48
C ARG A 571 -5.16 -2.43 -24.42
N GLY A 572 -4.24 -1.54 -24.78
CA GLY A 572 -3.22 -0.97 -23.91
C GLY A 572 -3.46 0.52 -23.66
N TRP A 573 -4.05 0.85 -22.51
CA TRP A 573 -4.23 2.24 -22.10
C TRP A 573 -2.97 2.73 -21.36
N VAL A 574 -2.16 3.52 -22.07
CA VAL A 574 -0.91 4.08 -21.55
C VAL A 574 -1.16 5.39 -20.81
N GLY A 575 -1.00 5.38 -19.49
CA GLY A 575 -1.17 6.55 -18.61
C GLY A 575 -1.58 6.18 -17.18
N PHE A 576 -2.11 7.16 -16.44
CA PHE A 576 -2.86 6.93 -15.20
C PHE A 576 -4.27 7.56 -15.26
N SER A 577 -5.31 6.79 -14.93
CA SER A 577 -6.71 7.26 -14.83
C SER A 577 -7.45 6.48 -13.76
N VAL A 578 -7.93 7.18 -12.73
CA VAL A 578 -8.72 6.59 -11.63
C VAL A 578 -10.06 6.09 -12.17
N LYS A 579 -10.78 6.92 -12.94
CA LYS A 579 -12.05 6.54 -13.61
C LYS A 579 -11.92 5.25 -14.41
N THR A 580 -10.83 5.10 -15.18
CA THR A 580 -10.59 3.89 -15.99
C THR A 580 -10.19 2.68 -15.13
N ALA A 581 -9.44 2.88 -14.04
CA ALA A 581 -9.10 1.80 -13.10
C ALA A 581 -10.36 1.20 -12.45
N HIS A 582 -11.27 2.05 -11.95
CA HIS A 582 -12.56 1.63 -11.40
C HIS A 582 -13.40 0.85 -12.43
N ARG A 583 -13.48 1.35 -13.66
CA ARG A 583 -14.22 0.70 -14.75
C ARG A 583 -13.65 -0.65 -15.16
N ILE A 584 -12.32 -0.79 -15.21
CA ILE A 584 -11.66 -2.08 -15.44
C ILE A 584 -11.94 -3.03 -14.27
N THR A 585 -11.80 -2.57 -13.03
CA THR A 585 -12.10 -3.38 -11.84
C THR A 585 -13.57 -3.82 -11.80
N ALA A 586 -14.52 -3.00 -12.25
CA ALA A 586 -15.94 -3.37 -12.33
C ALA A 586 -16.26 -4.30 -13.52
N GLY A 587 -15.76 -3.99 -14.72
CA GLY A 587 -16.12 -4.66 -15.97
C GLY A 587 -15.32 -5.92 -16.30
N ALA A 588 -14.12 -6.10 -15.74
CA ALA A 588 -13.34 -7.33 -15.96
C ALA A 588 -13.93 -8.53 -15.20
N ASP A 589 -13.75 -9.73 -15.76
CA ASP A 589 -14.04 -10.99 -15.05
C ASP A 589 -12.84 -11.39 -14.17
N ILE A 590 -11.63 -11.17 -14.69
CA ILE A 590 -10.35 -11.53 -14.07
C ILE A 590 -9.48 -10.28 -13.92
N LEU A 591 -8.79 -10.12 -12.78
CA LEU A 591 -7.72 -9.14 -12.63
C LEU A 591 -6.38 -9.85 -12.40
N LEU A 592 -5.36 -9.50 -13.19
CA LEU A 592 -4.01 -10.07 -13.15
C LEU A 592 -3.06 -9.26 -12.26
N MET A 593 -2.41 -9.93 -11.31
CA MET A 593 -1.38 -9.35 -10.43
C MET A 593 -0.13 -10.26 -10.39
N PRO A 594 0.64 -10.35 -11.48
CA PRO A 594 1.84 -11.20 -11.57
C PRO A 594 3.07 -10.55 -10.92
N SER A 595 2.87 -9.73 -9.88
CA SER A 595 3.93 -8.96 -9.22
C SER A 595 5.00 -9.88 -8.66
N ARG A 596 6.27 -9.61 -8.95
CA ARG A 596 7.41 -10.32 -8.34
C ARG A 596 7.53 -10.07 -6.85
N PHE A 597 7.01 -8.92 -6.40
CA PHE A 597 7.05 -8.48 -5.02
C PHE A 597 5.94 -7.47 -4.76
N GLU A 598 5.09 -7.74 -3.77
CA GLU A 598 3.91 -6.94 -3.46
C GLU A 598 3.66 -6.86 -1.95
N PRO A 599 4.19 -5.84 -1.25
CA PRO A 599 4.11 -5.68 0.20
C PRO A 599 2.72 -5.96 0.81
N CYS A 600 1.69 -5.39 0.19
CA CYS A 600 0.29 -5.64 0.51
C CYS A 600 -0.49 -5.99 -0.77
N GLY A 601 -0.41 -5.12 -1.77
CA GLY A 601 -1.34 -5.11 -2.89
C GLY A 601 -2.70 -4.55 -2.44
N LEU A 602 -3.28 -3.66 -3.25
CA LEU A 602 -4.65 -3.18 -3.05
C LEU A 602 -5.58 -3.67 -4.15
N ASN A 603 -5.05 -3.91 -5.35
CA ASN A 603 -5.82 -4.34 -6.52
C ASN A 603 -6.62 -5.64 -6.30
N GLN A 604 -6.12 -6.57 -5.49
CA GLN A 604 -6.82 -7.82 -5.19
C GLN A 604 -7.98 -7.60 -4.23
N LEU A 605 -7.84 -6.64 -3.30
CA LEU A 605 -8.92 -6.21 -2.42
C LEU A 605 -10.02 -5.51 -3.24
N TYR A 606 -9.63 -4.62 -4.16
CA TYR A 606 -10.55 -4.00 -5.11
C TYR A 606 -11.22 -5.02 -6.02
N ALA A 607 -10.48 -6.00 -6.55
CA ALA A 607 -11.04 -7.06 -7.40
C ALA A 607 -12.12 -7.85 -6.66
N MET A 608 -11.79 -8.39 -5.47
CA MET A 608 -12.75 -9.14 -4.65
C MET A 608 -13.98 -8.32 -4.29
N ARG A 609 -13.81 -7.04 -3.90
CA ARG A 609 -14.91 -6.13 -3.57
C ARG A 609 -15.88 -5.87 -4.72
N TYR A 610 -15.42 -5.98 -5.98
CA TYR A 610 -16.22 -5.77 -7.19
C TYR A 610 -16.63 -7.10 -7.87
N GLY A 611 -16.44 -8.24 -7.20
CA GLY A 611 -16.74 -9.57 -7.77
C GLY A 611 -15.89 -9.90 -8.99
N THR A 612 -14.69 -9.33 -9.09
CA THR A 612 -13.67 -9.63 -10.10
C THR A 612 -12.67 -10.61 -9.50
N ILE A 613 -12.34 -11.65 -10.22
CA ILE A 613 -11.53 -12.74 -9.70
C ILE A 613 -10.04 -12.39 -9.80
N PRO A 614 -9.31 -12.33 -8.66
CA PRO A 614 -7.87 -12.10 -8.69
C PRO A 614 -7.11 -13.37 -9.13
N VAL A 615 -6.17 -13.20 -10.06
CA VAL A 615 -5.19 -14.22 -10.46
C VAL A 615 -3.80 -13.64 -10.20
N VAL A 616 -3.10 -14.18 -9.19
CA VAL A 616 -1.97 -13.50 -8.54
C VAL A 616 -0.73 -14.37 -8.39
N HIS A 617 0.44 -13.75 -8.36
CA HIS A 617 1.65 -14.40 -7.86
C HIS A 617 1.60 -14.47 -6.33
N ALA A 618 1.95 -15.62 -5.74
CA ALA A 618 1.82 -15.90 -4.30
C ALA A 618 2.92 -15.26 -3.43
N VAL A 619 3.07 -13.94 -3.50
CA VAL A 619 4.05 -13.13 -2.76
C VAL A 619 3.40 -12.07 -1.88
N GLY A 620 4.12 -11.66 -0.84
CA GLY A 620 3.76 -10.60 0.09
C GLY A 620 2.30 -10.67 0.54
N GLY A 621 1.57 -9.57 0.40
CA GLY A 621 0.16 -9.51 0.78
C GLY A 621 -0.79 -10.20 -0.19
N LEU A 622 -0.39 -10.47 -1.44
CA LEU A 622 -1.21 -11.24 -2.39
C LEU A 622 -1.40 -12.68 -1.87
N ARG A 623 -0.36 -13.26 -1.28
CA ARG A 623 -0.40 -14.59 -0.65
C ARG A 623 -1.36 -14.67 0.54
N ASP A 624 -1.41 -13.62 1.35
CA ASP A 624 -2.25 -13.57 2.55
C ASP A 624 -3.72 -13.33 2.23
N THR A 625 -3.99 -12.59 1.15
CA THR A 625 -5.33 -12.06 0.84
C THR A 625 -6.06 -12.84 -0.25
N VAL A 626 -5.35 -13.58 -1.10
CA VAL A 626 -5.96 -14.44 -2.13
C VAL A 626 -5.72 -15.90 -1.79
N GLN A 627 -6.69 -16.48 -1.08
CA GLN A 627 -6.70 -17.93 -0.87
C GLN A 627 -7.01 -18.64 -2.21
N PRO A 628 -6.20 -19.64 -2.63
CA PRO A 628 -6.43 -20.35 -3.88
C PRO A 628 -7.75 -21.11 -3.87
N PHE A 629 -8.47 -21.08 -4.99
CA PHE A 629 -9.75 -21.76 -5.15
C PHE A 629 -9.59 -23.29 -5.07
N ASN A 630 -10.36 -23.90 -4.17
CA ASN A 630 -10.49 -25.36 -4.05
C ASN A 630 -11.89 -25.80 -4.51
N PRO A 631 -12.03 -26.43 -5.70
CA PRO A 631 -13.33 -26.86 -6.23
C PRO A 631 -13.94 -28.04 -5.47
N PHE A 632 -13.19 -28.76 -4.63
CA PHE A 632 -13.75 -29.85 -3.82
C PHE A 632 -14.47 -29.37 -2.56
N GLU A 633 -14.10 -28.19 -2.06
CA GLU A 633 -14.66 -27.56 -0.86
C GLU A 633 -15.52 -26.33 -1.18
N GLU A 634 -15.52 -25.88 -2.43
CA GLU A 634 -16.04 -24.56 -2.83
C GLU A 634 -15.50 -23.42 -1.95
N SER A 635 -14.19 -23.48 -1.66
CA SER A 635 -13.47 -22.55 -0.77
C SER A 635 -12.41 -21.75 -1.55
N GLY A 636 -11.94 -20.64 -0.97
CA GLY A 636 -10.99 -19.72 -1.62
C GLY A 636 -11.63 -18.59 -2.42
N LEU A 637 -10.76 -17.68 -2.89
CA LEU A 637 -11.09 -16.32 -3.34
C LEU A 637 -10.52 -15.97 -4.73
N GLY A 638 -9.60 -16.77 -5.27
CA GLY A 638 -8.99 -16.54 -6.57
C GLY A 638 -8.00 -17.63 -6.96
N TRP A 639 -7.10 -17.35 -7.91
CA TRP A 639 -6.04 -18.28 -8.30
C TRP A 639 -4.68 -17.73 -7.97
N THR A 640 -3.79 -18.59 -7.49
CA THR A 640 -2.41 -18.24 -7.15
C THR A 640 -1.43 -19.09 -7.94
N PHE A 641 -0.31 -18.50 -8.35
CA PHE A 641 0.83 -19.25 -8.88
C PHE A 641 2.10 -18.96 -8.06
N ALA A 642 3.00 -19.95 -7.94
CA ALA A 642 4.03 -19.96 -6.89
C ALA A 642 5.39 -19.36 -7.31
N ARG A 643 5.63 -19.18 -8.61
CA ARG A 643 6.88 -18.64 -9.15
C ARG A 643 6.61 -17.59 -10.21
N ALA A 644 7.41 -16.53 -10.24
CA ALA A 644 7.38 -15.48 -11.25
C ALA A 644 7.89 -15.99 -12.63
N ASP A 645 7.09 -16.83 -13.29
CA ASP A 645 7.36 -17.53 -14.56
C ASP A 645 6.11 -17.51 -15.45
N GLY A 646 6.28 -17.27 -16.76
CA GLY A 646 5.16 -17.20 -17.70
C GLY A 646 4.32 -18.49 -17.79
N ASN A 647 4.91 -19.67 -17.61
CA ASN A 647 4.19 -20.95 -17.69
C ASN A 647 3.32 -21.20 -16.45
N GLU A 648 3.80 -20.81 -15.27
CA GLU A 648 3.04 -20.87 -14.02
C GLU A 648 1.83 -19.92 -14.07
N LEU A 649 2.02 -18.71 -14.61
CA LEU A 649 0.93 -17.78 -14.91
C LEU A 649 -0.07 -18.37 -15.91
N ILE A 650 0.40 -18.95 -17.03
CA ILE A 650 -0.44 -19.63 -18.01
C ILE A 650 -1.25 -20.77 -17.36
N HIS A 651 -0.65 -21.56 -16.48
CA HIS A 651 -1.31 -22.69 -15.83
C HIS A 651 -2.41 -22.21 -14.85
N ALA A 652 -2.14 -21.22 -14.01
CA ALA A 652 -3.15 -20.64 -13.11
C ALA A 652 -4.28 -19.98 -13.90
N LEU A 653 -3.96 -19.21 -14.94
CA LEU A 653 -4.95 -18.57 -15.81
C LEU A 653 -5.77 -19.61 -16.60
N GLY A 654 -5.16 -20.70 -17.06
CA GLY A 654 -5.87 -21.81 -17.72
C GLY A 654 -6.94 -22.45 -16.84
N ASN A 655 -6.61 -22.73 -15.57
CA ASN A 655 -7.57 -23.26 -14.60
C ASN A 655 -8.68 -22.25 -14.24
N CYS A 656 -8.35 -20.96 -14.17
CA CYS A 656 -9.33 -19.88 -13.98
C CYS A 656 -10.30 -19.77 -15.18
N LEU A 657 -9.79 -19.78 -16.41
CA LEU A 657 -10.59 -19.74 -17.65
C LEU A 657 -11.43 -21.01 -17.83
N LEU A 658 -10.93 -22.18 -17.42
CA LEU A 658 -11.71 -23.42 -17.40
C LEU A 658 -12.94 -23.29 -16.48
N THR A 659 -12.72 -22.75 -15.28
CA THR A 659 -13.77 -22.53 -14.28
C THR A 659 -14.81 -21.52 -14.79
N TYR A 660 -14.38 -20.37 -15.30
CA TYR A 660 -15.27 -19.39 -15.93
C TYR A 660 -16.11 -19.99 -17.06
N ARG A 661 -15.54 -20.87 -17.91
CA ARG A 661 -16.23 -21.43 -19.08
C ARG A 661 -17.17 -22.58 -18.76
N GLN A 662 -16.80 -23.47 -17.84
CA GLN A 662 -17.50 -24.75 -17.60
C GLN A 662 -18.25 -24.82 -16.26
N TYR A 663 -17.86 -24.04 -15.26
CA TYR A 663 -18.33 -24.16 -13.87
C TYR A 663 -18.91 -22.82 -13.39
N LYS A 664 -20.05 -22.43 -13.97
CA LYS A 664 -20.69 -21.13 -13.69
C LYS A 664 -21.10 -20.96 -12.23
N GLU A 665 -21.65 -21.99 -11.60
CA GLU A 665 -22.05 -21.95 -10.18
C GLU A 665 -20.84 -21.68 -9.25
N SER A 666 -19.74 -22.41 -9.45
CA SER A 666 -18.46 -22.19 -8.76
C SER A 666 -17.91 -20.78 -8.98
N TRP A 667 -18.02 -20.26 -10.22
CA TRP A 667 -17.62 -18.89 -10.55
C TRP A 667 -18.45 -17.85 -9.78
N GLU A 668 -19.77 -17.98 -9.76
CA GLU A 668 -20.63 -17.09 -8.97
C GLU A 668 -20.32 -17.19 -7.47
N GLY A 669 -20.06 -18.40 -6.97
CA GLY A 669 -19.64 -18.66 -5.60
C GLY A 669 -18.37 -17.89 -5.24
N LEU A 670 -17.35 -17.92 -6.09
CA LEU A 670 -16.12 -17.14 -5.94
C LEU A 670 -16.36 -15.64 -5.88
N GLN A 671 -17.17 -15.10 -6.81
CA GLN A 671 -17.48 -13.68 -6.84
C GLN A 671 -18.18 -13.23 -5.56
N LYS A 672 -19.18 -14.01 -5.09
CA LYS A 672 -19.91 -13.74 -3.85
C LYS A 672 -18.99 -13.84 -2.62
N ARG A 673 -18.15 -14.89 -2.52
CA ARG A 673 -17.16 -15.05 -1.43
C ARG A 673 -16.19 -13.88 -1.36
N GLY A 674 -15.73 -13.35 -2.50
CA GLY A 674 -14.88 -12.16 -2.58
C GLY A 674 -15.59 -10.89 -2.11
N MET A 675 -16.82 -10.64 -2.57
CA MET A 675 -17.59 -9.45 -2.21
C MET A 675 -18.02 -9.41 -0.73
N LEU A 676 -18.21 -10.60 -0.12
CA LEU A 676 -18.56 -10.79 1.29
C LEU A 676 -17.39 -10.66 2.27
N GLN A 677 -16.14 -10.53 1.80
CA GLN A 677 -15.01 -10.31 2.71
C GLN A 677 -15.11 -8.94 3.41
N ASP A 678 -14.82 -8.89 4.71
CA ASP A 678 -14.52 -7.61 5.38
C ASP A 678 -13.12 -7.14 4.98
N LEU A 679 -13.08 -6.27 3.99
CA LEU A 679 -11.87 -5.61 3.50
C LEU A 679 -11.72 -4.20 4.06
N SER A 680 -12.47 -3.85 5.11
CA SER A 680 -12.48 -2.51 5.68
C SER A 680 -11.24 -2.22 6.54
N TRP A 681 -11.01 -0.95 6.81
CA TRP A 681 -9.98 -0.51 7.75
C TRP A 681 -10.30 -0.78 9.23
N ASP A 682 -11.53 -1.18 9.59
CA ASP A 682 -11.92 -1.38 10.99
C ASP A 682 -11.30 -2.67 11.58
N SER A 683 -11.24 -3.75 10.81
CA SER A 683 -10.52 -5.00 11.13
C SER A 683 -8.99 -4.79 11.18
N ALA A 684 -8.44 -4.01 10.23
CA ALA A 684 -7.03 -3.63 10.27
C ALA A 684 -6.70 -2.81 11.53
N ALA A 685 -7.53 -1.82 11.87
CA ALA A 685 -7.33 -0.95 13.04
C ALA A 685 -7.32 -1.71 14.38
N GLU A 686 -8.08 -2.81 14.51
CA GLU A 686 -8.03 -3.71 15.66
C GLU A 686 -6.64 -4.36 15.82
N ASN A 687 -6.10 -4.91 14.73
CA ASN A 687 -4.77 -5.51 14.70
C ASN A 687 -3.67 -4.47 15.00
N TYR A 688 -3.84 -3.22 14.53
CA TYR A 688 -2.94 -2.13 14.89
C TYR A 688 -3.06 -1.77 16.38
N GLU A 689 -4.26 -1.71 16.94
CA GLU A 689 -4.49 -1.43 18.37
C GLU A 689 -3.74 -2.43 19.26
N GLU A 690 -3.78 -3.72 18.95
CA GLU A 690 -3.00 -4.75 19.68
C GLU A 690 -1.49 -4.46 19.69
N VAL A 691 -0.93 -3.97 18.57
CA VAL A 691 0.50 -3.59 18.50
C VAL A 691 0.79 -2.32 19.30
N LEU A 692 -0.12 -1.34 19.30
CA LEU A 692 0.01 -0.12 20.11
C LEU A 692 -0.02 -0.44 21.61
N VAL A 693 -0.90 -1.36 22.02
CA VAL A 693 -0.96 -1.92 23.38
C VAL A 693 0.33 -2.69 23.71
N ALA A 694 0.81 -3.56 22.82
CA ALA A 694 2.05 -4.30 23.02
C ALA A 694 3.26 -3.35 23.16
N ALA A 695 3.34 -2.29 22.36
CA ALA A 695 4.40 -1.27 22.47
C ALA A 695 4.37 -0.55 23.85
N LYS A 696 3.19 -0.40 24.47
CA LYS A 696 3.03 0.24 25.79
C LYS A 696 3.45 -0.63 26.97
N TYR A 697 3.23 -1.93 26.90
CA TYR A 697 3.41 -2.84 28.04
C TYR A 697 4.55 -3.86 27.90
N GLN A 698 5.15 -3.99 26.72
CA GLN A 698 6.23 -4.94 26.41
C GLN A 698 7.34 -4.24 25.61
N TRP A 699 8.29 -3.62 26.33
CA TRP A 699 9.43 -2.85 25.83
C TRP A 699 10.59 -2.88 26.85
#